data_AF-A0A816B4H1-F1
#
_entry.id   AF-A0A816B4H1-F1
#
_cell.length_a   1.000
_cell.length_b   1.000
_cell.length_c   1.000
_cell.angle_alpha   90.00
_cell.angle_beta   90.00
_cell.angle_gamma   90.00
#
_symmetry.space_group_name_H-M   'P 1'
#
loop_
_entity.id
_entity.type
_entity.pdbx_description
1 polymer ?
#
loop_
_entity_poly.entity_id
_entity_poly.type
_entity_poly.pdbx_seq_one_letter_code
_entity_poly.pdbx_strand_id
1 'polypeptide(L)'
;MPFELTEVVPVSDSRSKTKSAENKSIFFMKHSLTERKQLHFRCRRVNDVMCVIALFGLILMIIDTECQFNQISEYSLIIIRPLISFSSLILVGLVIYYHLLNARLYAVNNHIADWRVTLKFRSIVIIICEMIVCAIHPFPQIFKVTTDSNNLAWLDMIFTLPMFFRLYLVARSVTQHSPLVDAASSRSIGYLNRVPMTISFILRAFLQTYPGLCWSCMMTTLLLITSWSLHACEQGMWFPIQTLSPAPLASVSFASSFANATWFTIVTFTTVGYGDIVLQTYCGRGIAFLTSFIGLFASAILVAVFINKISLNRSEQMVLDFVKRINQAREYRTRVMQIIQYSVRAWFLRRHKSNYGAAFPSLCRLHRAIQAAKYLKQQRRNVLNGNDSLLSILTNVYYEQKTNEKLLVKLKQQSNSFDDRLRRLEIKLDNVLTVLTRNNSIPQHSRFEYEYFPVSNVTDFENPPRGLVEFYYSMFTDIHVMMFIGFGFLMTFLSHYSYSAIGFNFILCAFTVEWAVIMRGFIFDWNDTKQKFIVDVRSLSTADFVSASILISMGAVLGQVSPLQLIIMAFFEVPLQVVNEWIGTYYFCANDAGESMFVHVFGAYFGLAVAFVLFHSNVIDSPLEKSRYTSDLFSIIGTMFLFCFWPSFNAGTASGVERLHAITNTYVSICASVIGAFLMSTVVRKGKLDMIHIQNSTLAGGVAVGTVATSNIGLHCAMIICTLAGM
;
A
#
# COMPACT_ATOMS: atom_id res chain seq x y z
N MET A 1 20.88 19.15 -92.29
CA MET A 1 21.88 18.09 -92.54
C MET A 1 22.26 17.44 -91.21
N PRO A 2 22.85 16.22 -91.18
CA PRO A 2 22.43 15.13 -90.28
C PRO A 2 22.68 15.34 -88.77
N PHE A 3 22.08 14.61 -87.82
CA PHE A 3 21.44 13.27 -87.79
C PHE A 3 22.42 12.08 -87.73
N GLU A 4 22.97 11.83 -86.54
CA GLU A 4 23.68 10.61 -86.09
C GLU A 4 23.68 10.62 -84.54
N LEU A 5 23.63 9.51 -83.79
CA LEU A 5 22.94 8.22 -83.98
C LEU A 5 22.78 7.62 -82.57
N THR A 6 21.62 7.08 -82.19
CA THR A 6 21.38 6.60 -80.81
C THR A 6 21.98 5.21 -80.57
N GLU A 7 22.93 5.09 -79.64
CA GLU A 7 23.38 3.80 -79.13
C GLU A 7 22.51 3.34 -77.94
N VAL A 8 21.97 2.12 -78.03
CA VAL A 8 20.97 1.59 -77.07
C VAL A 8 21.65 0.68 -76.04
N VAL A 9 21.90 1.21 -74.84
CA VAL A 9 22.37 0.38 -73.70
C VAL A 9 21.19 -0.42 -73.12
N PRO A 10 21.27 -1.76 -73.00
CA PRO A 10 20.11 -2.60 -72.69
C PRO A 10 19.71 -2.58 -71.21
N VAL A 11 18.47 -2.21 -70.92
CA VAL A 11 17.89 -2.12 -69.56
C VAL A 11 17.41 -3.50 -69.04
N SER A 12 18.25 -4.53 -69.18
CA SER A 12 17.91 -5.92 -68.81
C SER A 12 18.50 -6.38 -67.47
N ASP A 13 19.70 -5.95 -67.11
CA ASP A 13 20.51 -6.60 -66.07
C ASP A 13 20.45 -5.95 -64.65
N SER A 14 19.65 -4.90 -64.46
CA SER A 14 19.35 -4.37 -63.11
C SER A 14 18.23 -5.14 -62.42
N ARG A 15 17.24 -5.63 -63.18
CA ARG A 15 16.10 -6.45 -62.71
C ARG A 15 16.48 -7.90 -62.37
N SER A 16 17.57 -8.43 -62.94
CA SER A 16 18.11 -9.76 -62.59
C SER A 16 18.76 -9.74 -61.20
N LYS A 17 19.68 -8.79 -60.98
CA LYS A 17 20.47 -8.64 -59.75
C LYS A 17 19.62 -8.27 -58.54
N THR A 18 18.64 -7.38 -58.69
CA THR A 18 17.68 -7.05 -57.63
C THR A 18 16.85 -8.26 -57.21
N LYS A 19 16.23 -8.98 -58.15
CA LYS A 19 15.50 -10.23 -57.86
C LYS A 19 16.39 -11.31 -57.23
N SER A 20 17.67 -11.38 -57.60
CA SER A 20 18.64 -12.31 -56.98
C SER A 20 18.94 -11.95 -55.52
N ALA A 21 19.14 -10.66 -55.21
CA ALA A 21 19.32 -10.17 -53.84
C ALA A 21 18.06 -10.35 -52.98
N GLU A 22 16.87 -10.08 -53.54
CA GLU A 22 15.58 -10.28 -52.90
C GLU A 22 15.28 -11.76 -52.63
N ASN A 23 15.54 -12.65 -53.58
CA ASN A 23 15.42 -14.10 -53.35
C ASN A 23 16.40 -14.59 -52.28
N LYS A 24 17.62 -14.04 -52.22
CA LYS A 24 18.58 -14.34 -51.14
C LYS A 24 18.08 -13.85 -49.78
N SER A 25 17.57 -12.62 -49.66
CA SER A 25 17.06 -12.10 -48.38
C SER A 25 15.82 -12.88 -47.91
N ILE A 26 14.90 -13.22 -48.83
CA ILE A 26 13.75 -14.09 -48.55
C ILE A 26 14.19 -15.49 -48.11
N PHE A 27 15.25 -16.05 -48.72
CA PHE A 27 15.82 -17.34 -48.31
C PHE A 27 16.42 -17.27 -46.89
N PHE A 28 17.23 -16.26 -46.57
CA PHE A 28 17.78 -16.06 -45.22
C PHE A 28 16.69 -15.79 -44.17
N MET A 29 15.63 -15.07 -44.51
CA MET A 29 14.46 -14.89 -43.63
C MET A 29 13.73 -16.23 -43.41
N LYS A 30 13.46 -17.01 -44.45
CA LYS A 30 12.83 -18.34 -44.32
C LYS A 30 13.70 -19.31 -43.49
N HIS A 31 15.02 -19.29 -43.68
CA HIS A 31 15.95 -20.11 -42.90
C HIS A 31 15.94 -19.72 -41.42
N SER A 32 16.13 -18.43 -41.10
CA SER A 32 16.12 -17.96 -39.70
C SER A 32 14.77 -18.14 -39.02
N LEU A 33 13.63 -17.97 -39.71
CA LEU A 33 12.30 -18.30 -39.17
C LEU A 33 12.15 -19.80 -38.89
N THR A 34 12.73 -20.66 -39.72
CA THR A 34 12.73 -22.11 -39.52
C THR A 34 13.60 -22.51 -38.32
N GLU A 35 14.80 -21.95 -38.19
CA GLU A 35 15.67 -22.16 -37.02
C GLU A 35 15.01 -21.65 -35.72
N ARG A 36 14.42 -20.44 -35.73
CA ARG A 36 13.65 -19.89 -34.59
C ARG A 36 12.52 -20.85 -34.16
N LYS A 37 11.75 -21.39 -35.12
CA LYS A 37 10.68 -22.37 -34.82
C LYS A 37 11.24 -23.68 -34.25
N GLN A 38 12.35 -24.20 -34.78
CA GLN A 38 12.99 -25.40 -34.27
C GLN A 38 13.59 -25.20 -32.87
N LEU A 39 14.29 -24.08 -32.62
CA LEU A 39 14.85 -23.75 -31.30
C LEU A 39 13.75 -23.57 -30.26
N HIS A 40 12.67 -22.85 -30.58
CA HIS A 40 11.52 -22.70 -29.68
C HIS A 40 10.88 -24.05 -29.32
N PHE A 41 10.71 -24.95 -30.30
CA PHE A 41 10.20 -26.31 -30.07
C PHE A 41 11.15 -27.16 -29.21
N ARG A 42 12.48 -27.03 -29.39
CA ARG A 42 13.48 -27.68 -28.53
C ARG A 42 13.43 -27.13 -27.10
N CYS A 43 13.30 -25.81 -26.91
CA CYS A 43 13.17 -25.19 -25.58
C CYS A 43 11.96 -25.73 -24.82
N ARG A 44 10.78 -25.80 -25.48
CA ARG A 44 9.56 -26.41 -24.93
C ARG A 44 9.81 -27.86 -24.52
N ARG A 45 10.27 -28.72 -25.43
CA ARG A 45 10.52 -30.14 -25.14
C ARG A 45 11.50 -30.37 -23.98
N VAL A 46 12.56 -29.55 -23.86
CA VAL A 46 13.50 -29.64 -22.73
C VAL A 46 12.83 -29.23 -21.41
N ASN A 47 12.08 -28.12 -21.43
CA ASN A 47 11.30 -27.66 -20.27
C ASN A 47 10.28 -28.72 -19.78
N ASP A 48 9.64 -29.44 -20.70
CA ASP A 48 8.66 -30.47 -20.34
C ASP A 48 9.32 -31.72 -19.76
N VAL A 49 10.49 -32.11 -20.27
CA VAL A 49 11.33 -33.17 -19.66
C VAL A 49 11.83 -32.76 -18.27
N MET A 50 12.23 -31.49 -18.08
CA MET A 50 12.55 -30.94 -16.76
C MET A 50 11.36 -31.03 -15.80
N CYS A 51 10.15 -30.69 -16.27
CA CYS A 51 8.93 -30.77 -15.48
C CYS A 51 8.63 -32.22 -15.04
N VAL A 52 8.71 -33.19 -15.96
CA VAL A 52 8.50 -34.62 -15.65
C VAL A 52 9.54 -35.14 -14.65
N ILE A 53 10.82 -34.79 -14.82
CA ILE A 53 11.89 -35.24 -13.90
C ILE A 53 11.77 -34.57 -12.53
N ALA A 54 11.35 -33.31 -12.46
CA ALA A 54 11.07 -32.62 -11.20
C ALA A 54 9.88 -33.25 -10.44
N LEU A 55 8.81 -33.60 -11.15
CA LEU A 55 7.65 -34.31 -10.56
C LEU A 55 8.03 -35.73 -10.11
N PHE A 56 8.83 -36.45 -10.89
CA PHE A 56 9.35 -37.77 -10.50
C PHE A 56 10.20 -37.70 -9.22
N GLY A 57 11.11 -36.72 -9.12
CA GLY A 57 11.89 -36.48 -7.91
C GLY A 57 11.05 -36.10 -6.69
N LEU A 58 9.94 -35.36 -6.88
CA LEU A 58 8.98 -35.06 -5.81
C LEU A 58 8.19 -36.29 -5.35
N ILE A 59 7.75 -37.15 -6.28
CA ILE A 59 7.06 -38.40 -5.95
C ILE A 59 8.00 -39.34 -5.17
N LEU A 60 9.26 -39.47 -5.61
CA LEU A 60 10.26 -40.24 -4.88
C LEU A 60 10.56 -39.66 -3.49
N MET A 61 10.63 -38.34 -3.34
CA MET A 61 10.81 -37.68 -2.03
C MET A 61 9.66 -37.95 -1.07
N ILE A 62 8.41 -37.92 -1.55
CA ILE A 62 7.26 -38.31 -0.71
C ILE A 62 7.42 -39.77 -0.28
N ILE A 63 7.66 -40.70 -1.21
CA ILE A 63 7.84 -42.13 -0.90
C ILE A 63 9.01 -42.37 0.05
N ASP A 64 10.13 -41.66 -0.10
CA ASP A 64 11.30 -41.74 0.78
C ASP A 64 10.93 -41.42 2.24
N THR A 65 10.13 -40.36 2.42
CA THR A 65 9.66 -39.89 3.73
C THR A 65 8.65 -40.86 4.34
N GLU A 66 7.66 -41.33 3.55
CA GLU A 66 6.68 -42.34 4.00
C GLU A 66 7.35 -43.67 4.36
N CYS A 67 8.39 -44.10 3.62
CA CYS A 67 9.17 -45.28 3.95
C CYS A 67 9.96 -45.13 5.26
N GLN A 68 10.48 -43.93 5.56
CA GLN A 68 11.15 -43.62 6.82
C GLN A 68 10.18 -43.66 8.01
N PHE A 69 8.95 -43.12 7.85
CA PHE A 69 7.90 -43.20 8.88
C PHE A 69 7.44 -44.63 9.15
N ASN A 70 7.29 -45.45 8.10
CA ASN A 70 6.92 -46.87 8.23
C ASN A 70 8.09 -47.79 8.66
N GLN A 71 9.22 -47.23 9.12
CA GLN A 71 10.43 -47.94 9.57
C GLN A 71 11.14 -48.80 8.49
N ILE A 72 10.78 -48.64 7.21
CA ILE A 72 11.41 -49.31 6.05
C ILE A 72 12.61 -48.47 5.56
N SER A 73 13.51 -48.11 6.49
CA SER A 73 14.56 -47.12 6.27
C SER A 73 15.71 -47.60 5.39
N GLU A 74 16.01 -48.91 5.36
CA GLU A 74 17.12 -49.47 4.59
C GLU A 74 16.93 -49.26 3.08
N TYR A 75 15.76 -49.59 2.53
CA TYR A 75 15.45 -49.42 1.12
C TYR A 75 15.39 -47.95 0.70
N SER A 76 14.89 -47.08 1.58
CA SER A 76 14.91 -45.62 1.41
C SER A 76 16.35 -45.10 1.23
N LEU A 77 17.25 -45.43 2.17
CA LEU A 77 18.63 -44.96 2.16
C LEU A 77 19.45 -45.53 0.99
N ILE A 78 19.25 -46.82 0.66
CA ILE A 78 20.08 -47.55 -0.32
C ILE A 78 19.60 -47.33 -1.77
N ILE A 79 18.29 -47.14 -2.00
CA ILE A 79 17.72 -47.09 -3.35
C ILE A 79 17.07 -45.73 -3.65
N ILE A 80 16.24 -45.21 -2.75
CA ILE A 80 15.39 -44.04 -3.05
C ILE A 80 16.20 -42.73 -3.00
N ARG A 81 16.94 -42.45 -1.92
CA ARG A 81 17.77 -41.23 -1.82
C ARG A 81 18.82 -41.10 -2.95
N PRO A 82 19.53 -42.17 -3.37
CA PRO A 82 20.40 -42.11 -4.56
C PRO A 82 19.64 -41.81 -5.86
N LEU A 83 18.42 -42.32 -6.03
CA LEU A 83 17.59 -42.04 -7.21
C LEU A 83 17.04 -40.61 -7.23
N ILE A 84 16.71 -40.04 -6.05
CA ILE A 84 16.41 -38.61 -5.88
C ILE A 84 17.63 -37.75 -6.25
N SER A 85 18.84 -38.19 -5.84
CA SER A 85 20.09 -37.48 -6.16
C SER A 85 20.39 -37.52 -7.66
N PHE A 86 20.26 -38.68 -8.30
CA PHE A 86 20.48 -38.87 -9.73
C PHE A 86 19.49 -38.06 -10.59
N SER A 87 18.20 -38.09 -10.24
CA SER A 87 17.18 -37.30 -10.93
C SER A 87 17.37 -35.79 -10.73
N SER A 88 17.84 -35.35 -9.55
CA SER A 88 18.18 -33.94 -9.29
C SER A 88 19.42 -33.49 -10.08
N LEU A 89 20.45 -34.33 -10.20
CA LEU A 89 21.63 -34.06 -11.03
C LEU A 89 21.28 -33.89 -12.52
N ILE A 90 20.42 -34.78 -13.05
CA ILE A 90 19.91 -34.65 -14.42
C ILE A 90 19.08 -33.36 -14.57
N LEU A 91 18.24 -33.02 -13.59
CA LEU A 91 17.44 -31.80 -13.62
C LEU A 91 18.32 -30.54 -13.70
N VAL A 92 19.38 -30.45 -12.90
CA VAL A 92 20.34 -29.32 -12.95
C VAL A 92 21.05 -29.26 -14.31
N GLY A 93 21.47 -30.39 -14.87
CA GLY A 93 22.04 -30.44 -16.23
C GLY A 93 21.07 -29.95 -17.31
N LEU A 94 19.79 -30.26 -17.17
CA LEU A 94 18.74 -29.78 -18.07
C LEU A 94 18.39 -28.30 -17.87
N VAL A 95 18.43 -27.76 -16.63
CA VAL A 95 18.33 -26.31 -16.37
C VAL A 95 19.40 -25.55 -17.14
N ILE A 96 20.66 -26.00 -17.06
CA ILE A 96 21.78 -25.40 -17.80
C ILE A 96 21.51 -25.48 -19.31
N TYR A 97 21.17 -26.65 -19.83
CA TYR A 97 20.91 -26.86 -21.27
C TYR A 97 19.72 -26.03 -21.80
N TYR A 98 18.65 -25.90 -21.02
CA TYR A 98 17.51 -25.04 -21.33
C TYR A 98 17.92 -23.57 -21.46
N HIS A 99 18.70 -23.04 -20.52
CA HIS A 99 19.17 -21.65 -20.58
C HIS A 99 20.17 -21.40 -21.70
N LEU A 100 21.01 -22.38 -22.05
CA LEU A 100 21.87 -22.32 -23.24
C LEU A 100 21.04 -22.27 -24.55
N LEU A 101 19.99 -23.08 -24.67
CA LEU A 101 19.07 -23.04 -25.81
C LEU A 101 18.31 -21.71 -25.89
N ASN A 102 17.87 -21.17 -24.74
CA ASN A 102 17.17 -19.89 -24.66
C ASN A 102 18.08 -18.70 -25.01
N ALA A 103 19.34 -18.72 -24.58
CA ALA A 103 20.37 -17.76 -24.98
C ALA A 103 20.62 -17.79 -26.50
N ARG A 104 20.72 -18.99 -27.10
CA ARG A 104 20.80 -19.14 -28.57
C ARG A 104 19.54 -18.62 -29.27
N LEU A 105 18.35 -18.90 -28.75
CA LEU A 105 17.09 -18.38 -29.30
C LEU A 105 17.04 -16.85 -29.27
N TYR A 106 17.51 -16.22 -28.18
CA TYR A 106 17.63 -14.77 -28.08
C TYR A 106 18.66 -14.21 -29.08
N ALA A 107 19.81 -14.88 -29.27
CA ALA A 107 20.81 -14.49 -30.26
C ALA A 107 20.24 -14.52 -31.70
N VAL A 108 19.60 -15.62 -32.09
CA VAL A 108 18.97 -15.78 -33.42
C VAL A 108 17.79 -14.82 -33.62
N ASN A 109 17.06 -14.43 -32.57
CA ASN A 109 16.02 -13.40 -32.66
C ASN A 109 16.59 -11.99 -32.90
N ASN A 110 17.75 -11.66 -32.32
CA ASN A 110 18.37 -10.33 -32.43
C ASN A 110 19.50 -10.27 -33.48
N HIS A 111 19.68 -11.32 -34.29
CA HIS A 111 20.73 -11.45 -35.31
C HIS A 111 22.18 -11.31 -34.75
N ILE A 112 22.39 -11.73 -33.50
CA ILE A 112 23.70 -11.77 -32.85
C ILE A 112 24.42 -13.07 -33.24
N ALA A 113 25.65 -12.99 -33.74
CA ALA A 113 26.44 -14.16 -34.12
C ALA A 113 26.82 -15.04 -32.91
N ASP A 114 27.43 -14.44 -31.89
CA ASP A 114 27.85 -15.15 -30.67
C ASP A 114 26.79 -15.12 -29.58
N TRP A 115 26.14 -16.25 -29.34
CA TRP A 115 25.16 -16.42 -28.27
C TRP A 115 25.72 -16.12 -26.86
N ARG A 116 27.04 -16.25 -26.66
CA ARG A 116 27.71 -15.96 -25.39
C ARG A 116 27.52 -14.50 -24.95
N VAL A 117 27.47 -13.56 -25.90
CA VAL A 117 27.27 -12.11 -25.66
C VAL A 117 25.90 -11.81 -25.03
N THR A 118 24.95 -12.75 -25.11
CA THR A 118 23.61 -12.60 -24.53
C THR A 118 23.55 -12.86 -23.02
N LEU A 119 24.58 -13.51 -22.45
CA LEU A 119 24.65 -13.85 -21.02
C LEU A 119 25.09 -12.65 -20.17
N LYS A 120 24.16 -11.74 -19.91
CA LYS A 120 24.34 -10.62 -18.97
C LYS A 120 24.38 -11.13 -17.51
N PHE A 121 25.07 -10.43 -16.62
CA PHE A 121 25.18 -10.75 -15.19
C PHE A 121 23.84 -11.11 -14.53
N ARG A 122 22.78 -10.32 -14.76
CA ARG A 122 21.42 -10.61 -14.27
C ARG A 122 20.88 -11.98 -14.71
N SER A 123 21.17 -12.40 -15.94
CA SER A 123 20.78 -13.74 -16.43
C SER A 123 21.56 -14.84 -15.72
N ILE A 124 22.85 -14.64 -15.48
CA ILE A 124 23.72 -15.60 -14.77
C ILE A 124 23.24 -15.79 -13.32
N VAL A 125 22.91 -14.71 -12.60
CA VAL A 125 22.33 -14.78 -11.25
C VAL A 125 21.03 -15.58 -11.24
N ILE A 126 20.13 -15.35 -12.20
CA ILE A 126 18.86 -16.11 -12.32
C ILE A 126 19.14 -17.60 -12.57
N ILE A 127 20.10 -17.94 -13.43
CA ILE A 127 20.50 -19.34 -13.70
C ILE A 127 21.06 -19.99 -12.42
N ILE A 128 21.89 -19.29 -11.65
CA ILE A 128 22.46 -19.80 -10.39
C ILE A 128 21.35 -20.06 -9.35
N CYS A 129 20.41 -19.12 -9.16
CA CYS A 129 19.27 -19.34 -8.27
C CYS A 129 18.41 -20.52 -8.73
N GLU A 130 18.19 -20.69 -10.03
CA GLU A 130 17.41 -21.81 -10.59
C GLU A 130 18.12 -23.16 -10.38
N MET A 131 19.45 -23.21 -10.57
CA MET A 131 20.25 -24.39 -10.26
C MET A 131 20.19 -24.75 -8.77
N ILE A 132 20.27 -23.78 -7.86
CA ILE A 132 20.19 -24.01 -6.40
C ILE A 132 18.83 -24.63 -6.03
N VAL A 133 17.72 -24.08 -6.51
CA VAL A 133 16.37 -24.61 -6.25
C VAL A 133 16.19 -26.04 -6.82
N CYS A 134 16.79 -26.33 -7.97
CA CYS A 134 16.80 -27.69 -8.54
C CYS A 134 17.82 -28.64 -7.92
N ALA A 135 18.80 -28.14 -7.15
CA ALA A 135 19.85 -28.93 -6.51
C ALA A 135 19.53 -29.31 -5.05
N ILE A 136 18.65 -28.60 -4.34
CA ILE A 136 18.24 -28.96 -2.97
C ILE A 136 17.41 -30.25 -2.98
N HIS A 137 17.84 -31.28 -2.25
CA HIS A 137 17.17 -32.56 -2.03
C HIS A 137 17.79 -33.31 -0.81
N PRO A 138 17.12 -34.29 -0.18
CA PRO A 138 17.73 -35.12 0.85
C PRO A 138 18.83 -36.01 0.25
N PHE A 139 20.05 -35.90 0.80
CA PHE A 139 21.23 -36.63 0.34
C PHE A 139 21.34 -38.03 1.01
N PRO A 140 21.92 -39.04 0.34
CA PRO A 140 21.92 -40.43 0.81
C PRO A 140 22.92 -40.75 1.94
N GLN A 141 23.89 -39.88 2.24
CA GLN A 141 25.06 -40.27 3.07
C GLN A 141 25.57 -39.27 4.12
N ILE A 142 24.93 -38.10 4.30
CA ILE A 142 25.45 -37.07 5.24
C ILE A 142 25.25 -37.45 6.71
N PHE A 143 24.12 -38.10 7.05
CA PHE A 143 23.67 -38.25 8.44
C PHE A 143 23.86 -39.65 9.06
N LYS A 144 24.90 -40.40 8.65
CA LYS A 144 25.24 -41.71 9.24
C LYS A 144 26.38 -41.67 10.28
N VAL A 145 26.73 -40.47 10.76
CA VAL A 145 27.83 -40.24 11.70
C VAL A 145 27.28 -39.87 13.08
N THR A 146 27.55 -40.75 14.06
CA THR A 146 27.43 -40.58 15.52
C THR A 146 26.15 -39.96 16.09
N THR A 147 25.32 -40.83 16.66
CA THR A 147 24.55 -40.64 17.92
C THR A 147 24.68 -39.28 18.63
N ASP A 148 23.78 -38.35 18.30
CA ASP A 148 23.18 -37.42 19.27
C ASP A 148 21.77 -37.03 18.78
N SER A 149 20.75 -37.44 19.52
CA SER A 149 19.46 -37.87 18.93
C SER A 149 18.52 -36.78 18.43
N ASN A 150 18.65 -35.54 18.91
CA ASN A 150 17.63 -34.50 18.67
C ASN A 150 17.94 -33.53 17.53
N ASN A 151 19.20 -33.46 17.06
CA ASN A 151 19.66 -32.37 16.19
C ASN A 151 19.77 -32.71 14.69
N LEU A 152 19.56 -33.97 14.28
CA LEU A 152 19.71 -34.38 12.88
C LEU A 152 18.36 -34.43 12.13
N ALA A 153 17.24 -34.74 12.81
CA ALA A 153 15.94 -34.85 12.17
C ALA A 153 15.43 -33.53 11.55
N TRP A 154 15.73 -32.39 12.18
CA TRP A 154 15.36 -31.08 11.65
C TRP A 154 16.21 -30.66 10.43
N LEU A 155 17.42 -31.20 10.28
CA LEU A 155 18.28 -30.93 9.13
C LEU A 155 17.79 -31.61 7.85
N ASP A 156 17.33 -32.87 7.92
CA ASP A 156 16.75 -33.55 6.75
C ASP A 156 15.48 -32.82 6.25
N MET A 157 14.63 -32.32 7.14
CA MET A 157 13.44 -31.54 6.76
C MET A 157 13.79 -30.21 6.05
N ILE A 158 14.94 -29.59 6.37
CA ILE A 158 15.44 -28.41 5.66
C ILE A 158 15.83 -28.72 4.20
N PHE A 159 16.17 -29.97 3.86
CA PHE A 159 16.46 -30.36 2.47
C PHE A 159 15.25 -30.96 1.75
N THR A 160 14.33 -31.61 2.46
CA THR A 160 13.09 -32.18 1.92
C THR A 160 12.07 -31.10 1.55
N LEU A 161 11.69 -30.20 2.49
CA LEU A 161 10.59 -29.25 2.25
C LEU A 161 10.83 -28.29 1.07
N PRO A 162 12.03 -27.72 0.83
CA PRO A 162 12.26 -26.83 -0.33
C PRO A 162 12.18 -27.52 -1.70
N MET A 163 12.17 -28.87 -1.78
CA MET A 163 11.95 -29.54 -3.06
C MET A 163 10.61 -29.15 -3.69
N PHE A 164 9.57 -28.81 -2.91
CA PHE A 164 8.29 -28.31 -3.43
C PHE A 164 8.43 -27.03 -4.25
N PHE A 165 9.47 -26.21 -4.06
CA PHE A 165 9.72 -25.05 -4.91
C PHE A 165 9.90 -25.44 -6.39
N ARG A 166 10.38 -26.66 -6.69
CA ARG A 166 10.51 -27.19 -8.07
C ARG A 166 9.19 -27.19 -8.85
N LEU A 167 8.03 -27.08 -8.19
CA LEU A 167 6.72 -26.92 -8.83
C LEU A 167 6.60 -25.65 -9.71
N TYR A 168 7.52 -24.67 -9.60
CA TYR A 168 7.60 -23.56 -10.56
C TYR A 168 7.74 -24.06 -12.01
N LEU A 169 8.34 -25.24 -12.23
CA LEU A 169 8.49 -25.86 -13.54
C LEU A 169 7.14 -26.28 -14.16
N VAL A 170 6.17 -26.67 -13.34
CA VAL A 170 4.79 -26.97 -13.78
C VAL A 170 4.15 -25.70 -14.33
N ALA A 171 4.20 -24.60 -13.57
CA ALA A 171 3.70 -23.29 -14.02
C ALA A 171 4.43 -22.80 -15.28
N ARG A 172 5.74 -23.07 -15.41
CA ARG A 172 6.53 -22.77 -16.62
C ARG A 172 6.06 -23.58 -17.83
N SER A 173 5.86 -24.90 -17.71
CA SER A 173 5.34 -25.74 -18.81
C SER A 173 3.92 -25.34 -19.24
N VAL A 174 3.02 -25.08 -18.28
CA VAL A 174 1.66 -24.59 -18.55
C VAL A 174 1.68 -23.26 -19.32
N THR A 175 2.55 -22.31 -18.92
CA THR A 175 2.64 -21.03 -19.64
C THR A 175 3.29 -21.16 -21.02
N GLN A 176 4.24 -22.07 -21.22
CA GLN A 176 4.83 -22.38 -22.54
C GLN A 176 3.87 -23.10 -23.49
N HIS A 177 2.85 -23.80 -22.97
CA HIS A 177 1.76 -24.39 -23.74
C HIS A 177 0.57 -23.45 -23.97
N SER A 178 0.56 -22.26 -23.38
CA SER A 178 -0.50 -21.28 -23.59
C SER A 178 -0.56 -20.85 -25.07
N PRO A 179 -1.75 -20.80 -25.70
CA PRO A 179 -1.90 -20.32 -27.07
C PRO A 179 -1.45 -18.86 -27.23
N LEU A 180 -1.42 -18.09 -26.13
CA LEU A 180 -0.87 -16.73 -26.09
C LEU A 180 0.62 -16.67 -26.45
N VAL A 181 1.39 -17.72 -26.15
CA VAL A 181 2.82 -17.84 -26.48
C VAL A 181 3.03 -18.52 -27.83
N ASP A 182 2.27 -19.59 -28.11
CA ASP A 182 2.50 -20.40 -29.30
C ASP A 182 2.03 -19.72 -30.60
N ALA A 183 0.92 -18.99 -30.58
CA ALA A 183 0.42 -18.31 -31.76
C ALA A 183 1.38 -17.21 -32.25
N ALA A 184 1.45 -17.04 -33.58
CA ALA A 184 2.20 -15.93 -34.17
C ALA A 184 1.43 -14.61 -34.06
N SER A 185 0.10 -14.65 -34.19
CA SER A 185 -0.80 -13.49 -34.12
C SER A 185 -0.74 -12.78 -32.77
N SER A 186 -0.80 -13.53 -31.65
CA SER A 186 -0.69 -12.97 -30.30
C SER A 186 0.65 -12.26 -30.09
N ARG A 187 1.76 -12.88 -30.53
CA ARG A 187 3.11 -12.30 -30.43
C ARG A 187 3.26 -11.04 -31.26
N SER A 188 2.68 -10.99 -32.47
CA SER A 188 2.64 -9.77 -33.29
C SER A 188 1.83 -8.65 -32.63
N ILE A 189 0.65 -8.96 -32.06
CA ILE A 189 -0.18 -7.99 -31.33
C ILE A 189 0.53 -7.48 -30.08
N GLY A 190 1.21 -8.36 -29.34
CA GLY A 190 2.05 -7.98 -28.19
C GLY A 190 3.17 -7.03 -28.60
N TYR A 191 3.92 -7.34 -29.66
CA TYR A 191 4.99 -6.49 -30.17
C TYR A 191 4.50 -5.10 -30.61
N LEU A 192 3.39 -5.03 -31.36
CA LEU A 192 2.77 -3.76 -31.79
C LEU A 192 2.36 -2.87 -30.60
N ASN A 193 1.83 -3.47 -29.53
CA ASN A 193 1.44 -2.77 -28.30
C ASN A 193 2.59 -2.62 -27.29
N ARG A 194 3.82 -3.02 -27.64
CA ARG A 194 5.00 -3.07 -26.76
C ARG A 194 4.81 -3.90 -25.48
N VAL A 195 3.89 -4.86 -25.47
CA VAL A 195 3.61 -5.77 -24.34
C VAL A 195 4.47 -7.03 -24.48
N PRO A 196 5.45 -7.28 -23.58
CA PRO A 196 6.24 -8.49 -23.60
C PRO A 196 5.43 -9.69 -23.09
N MET A 197 5.45 -10.80 -23.83
CA MET A 197 4.78 -12.06 -23.48
C MET A 197 5.51 -12.78 -22.33
N THR A 198 5.36 -12.23 -21.13
CA THR A 198 5.98 -12.75 -19.89
C THR A 198 5.08 -13.76 -19.18
N ILE A 199 5.69 -14.67 -18.40
CA ILE A 199 4.97 -15.62 -17.53
C ILE A 199 3.95 -14.89 -16.64
N SER A 200 4.32 -13.74 -16.07
CA SER A 200 3.43 -12.89 -15.25
C SER A 200 2.22 -12.35 -16.01
N PHE A 201 2.35 -12.02 -17.31
CA PHE A 201 1.21 -11.62 -18.15
C PHE A 201 0.28 -12.81 -18.43
N ILE A 202 0.86 -13.97 -18.78
CA ILE A 202 0.11 -15.19 -19.13
C ILE A 202 -0.68 -15.72 -17.92
N LEU A 203 -0.07 -15.75 -16.73
CA LEU A 203 -0.77 -16.18 -15.50
C LEU A 203 -1.91 -15.22 -15.13
N ARG A 204 -1.72 -13.90 -15.29
CA ARG A 204 -2.80 -12.91 -15.11
C ARG A 204 -3.93 -13.10 -16.13
N ALA A 205 -3.62 -13.38 -17.39
CA ALA A 205 -4.62 -13.65 -18.42
C ALA A 205 -5.43 -14.93 -18.14
N PHE A 206 -4.78 -16.01 -17.66
CA PHE A 206 -5.48 -17.21 -17.22
C PHE A 206 -6.41 -16.93 -16.02
N LEU A 207 -5.91 -16.24 -14.99
CA LEU A 207 -6.72 -15.83 -13.82
C LEU A 207 -7.92 -14.95 -14.21
N GLN A 208 -7.80 -14.11 -15.24
CA GLN A 208 -8.93 -13.31 -15.74
C GLN A 208 -9.93 -14.13 -16.57
N THR A 209 -9.46 -15.13 -17.32
CA THR A 209 -10.30 -15.92 -18.23
C THR A 209 -11.05 -17.05 -17.51
N TYR A 210 -10.36 -17.77 -16.63
CA TYR A 210 -10.90 -18.94 -15.90
C TYR A 210 -10.73 -18.84 -14.37
N PRO A 211 -11.13 -17.71 -13.73
CA PRO A 211 -10.78 -17.39 -12.35
C PRO A 211 -11.12 -18.49 -11.35
N GLY A 212 -12.33 -19.05 -11.41
CA GLY A 212 -12.78 -20.09 -10.47
C GLY A 212 -12.01 -21.42 -10.58
N LEU A 213 -11.61 -21.81 -11.80
CA LEU A 213 -10.84 -23.04 -12.04
C LEU A 213 -9.36 -22.86 -11.67
N CYS A 214 -8.77 -21.70 -12.00
CA CYS A 214 -7.42 -21.37 -11.56
C CYS A 214 -7.34 -21.27 -10.04
N TRP A 215 -8.32 -20.64 -9.39
CA TRP A 215 -8.39 -20.53 -7.94
C TRP A 215 -8.60 -21.90 -7.27
N SER A 216 -9.53 -22.74 -7.72
CA SER A 216 -9.76 -24.05 -7.09
C SER A 216 -8.59 -25.00 -7.28
N CYS A 217 -7.93 -25.00 -8.44
CA CYS A 217 -6.72 -25.77 -8.67
C CYS A 217 -5.57 -25.31 -7.76
N MET A 218 -5.37 -24.00 -7.63
CA MET A 218 -4.37 -23.40 -6.73
C MET A 218 -4.68 -23.70 -5.25
N MET A 219 -5.93 -23.57 -4.83
CA MET A 219 -6.42 -23.88 -3.47
C MET A 219 -6.11 -25.33 -3.09
N THR A 220 -6.57 -26.29 -3.91
CA THR A 220 -6.40 -27.72 -3.62
C THR A 220 -4.93 -28.15 -3.64
N THR A 221 -4.12 -27.64 -4.57
CA THR A 221 -2.68 -27.97 -4.60
C THR A 221 -1.95 -27.40 -3.38
N LEU A 222 -2.21 -26.15 -2.99
CA LEU A 222 -1.61 -25.55 -1.79
C LEU A 222 -2.02 -26.27 -0.51
N LEU A 223 -3.31 -26.60 -0.33
CA LEU A 223 -3.79 -27.36 0.83
C LEU A 223 -3.15 -28.76 0.94
N LEU A 224 -2.99 -29.47 -0.18
CA LEU A 224 -2.34 -30.79 -0.17
C LEU A 224 -0.85 -30.70 0.17
N ILE A 225 -0.13 -29.71 -0.39
CA ILE A 225 1.30 -29.49 -0.11
C ILE A 225 1.50 -29.10 1.36
N THR A 226 0.73 -28.13 1.88
CA THR A 226 0.86 -27.68 3.27
C THR A 226 0.42 -28.75 4.27
N SER A 227 -0.64 -29.52 3.98
CA SER A 227 -1.05 -30.67 4.80
C SER A 227 0.04 -31.74 4.87
N TRP A 228 0.59 -32.18 3.73
CA TRP A 228 1.65 -33.19 3.73
C TRP A 228 2.93 -32.67 4.39
N SER A 229 3.31 -31.42 4.14
CA SER A 229 4.49 -30.81 4.76
C SER A 229 4.33 -30.69 6.29
N LEU A 230 3.14 -30.35 6.77
CA LEU A 230 2.82 -30.30 8.20
C LEU A 230 2.83 -31.70 8.84
N HIS A 231 2.23 -32.67 8.15
CA HIS A 231 2.27 -34.09 8.52
C HIS A 231 3.72 -34.57 8.67
N ALA A 232 4.59 -34.25 7.71
CA ALA A 232 6.01 -34.62 7.75
C ALA A 232 6.78 -33.95 8.91
N CYS A 233 6.51 -32.67 9.21
CA CYS A 233 7.10 -32.00 10.37
C CYS A 233 6.70 -32.65 11.71
N GLU A 234 5.41 -32.88 11.95
CA GLU A 234 4.94 -33.40 13.25
C GLU A 234 5.16 -34.93 13.38
N GLN A 235 5.19 -35.71 12.28
CA GLN A 235 5.64 -37.11 12.30
C GLN A 235 7.15 -37.27 12.48
N GLY A 236 7.94 -36.19 12.31
CA GLY A 236 9.39 -36.18 12.57
C GLY A 236 9.80 -36.47 14.03
N MET A 237 8.83 -36.67 14.93
CA MET A 237 8.95 -37.04 16.34
C MET A 237 9.47 -38.49 16.56
N TRP A 238 10.61 -38.84 15.98
CA TRP A 238 11.37 -40.03 16.38
C TRP A 238 11.99 -39.80 17.77
N PHE A 239 11.31 -40.24 18.84
CA PHE A 239 11.83 -40.83 20.09
C PHE A 239 10.70 -40.86 21.16
N PRO A 240 10.69 -41.83 22.11
CA PRO A 240 9.59 -41.96 23.07
C PRO A 240 9.73 -40.98 24.24
N ILE A 241 8.66 -40.24 24.54
CA ILE A 241 8.58 -39.41 25.75
C ILE A 241 8.32 -40.31 26.97
N GLN A 242 9.37 -40.97 27.45
CA GLN A 242 9.44 -41.53 28.80
C GLN A 242 10.24 -40.60 29.72
N THR A 243 9.62 -39.50 30.18
CA THR A 243 9.91 -38.90 31.50
C THR A 243 8.82 -37.91 31.92
N LEU A 244 8.28 -38.11 33.13
CA LEU A 244 7.63 -37.12 34.00
C LEU A 244 6.56 -36.17 33.38
N SER A 245 5.38 -36.71 33.06
CA SER A 245 4.19 -36.49 33.91
C SER A 245 2.93 -37.17 33.34
N PRO A 246 2.01 -37.67 34.20
CA PRO A 246 0.73 -38.21 33.75
C PRO A 246 -0.31 -37.09 33.56
N ALA A 247 -0.23 -36.36 32.45
CA ALA A 247 -1.32 -35.49 32.01
C ALA A 247 -2.53 -36.37 31.61
N PRO A 248 -3.73 -36.20 32.21
CA PRO A 248 -4.84 -37.11 31.98
C PRO A 248 -5.56 -36.84 30.64
N LEU A 249 -5.99 -37.95 30.01
CA LEU A 249 -6.86 -38.08 28.83
C LEU A 249 -6.31 -37.67 27.44
N ALA A 250 -6.30 -38.67 26.56
CA ALA A 250 -6.54 -38.61 25.10
C ALA A 250 -5.50 -37.98 24.14
N SER A 251 -4.42 -37.33 24.57
CA SER A 251 -3.50 -36.63 23.64
C SER A 251 -2.49 -37.51 22.88
N VAL A 252 -2.22 -38.74 23.32
CA VAL A 252 -1.00 -39.50 22.92
C VAL A 252 -1.19 -40.41 21.68
N SER A 253 -2.41 -40.66 21.21
CA SER A 253 -2.68 -41.66 20.15
C SER A 253 -3.41 -41.13 18.90
N PHE A 254 -3.75 -39.85 18.83
CA PHE A 254 -4.37 -39.23 17.64
C PHE A 254 -3.38 -38.34 16.84
N ALA A 255 -2.21 -38.06 17.39
CA ALA A 255 -1.23 -37.10 16.87
C ALA A 255 -0.30 -37.69 15.77
N SER A 256 -0.87 -38.21 14.68
CA SER A 256 -0.07 -38.61 13.51
C SER A 256 -0.82 -38.70 12.16
N SER A 257 -2.15 -38.82 12.12
CA SER A 257 -2.88 -39.05 10.86
C SER A 257 -2.79 -37.88 9.86
N PHE A 258 -2.61 -38.19 8.57
CA PHE A 258 -2.70 -37.21 7.47
C PHE A 258 -4.06 -36.50 7.42
N ALA A 259 -5.14 -37.16 7.88
CA ALA A 259 -6.46 -36.53 8.00
C ALA A 259 -6.46 -35.39 9.04
N ASN A 260 -5.70 -35.54 10.14
CA ASN A 260 -5.61 -34.56 11.21
C ASN A 260 -4.72 -33.38 10.80
N ALA A 261 -3.62 -33.63 10.09
CA ALA A 261 -2.83 -32.59 9.44
C ALA A 261 -3.65 -31.81 8.38
N THR A 262 -4.48 -32.52 7.61
CA THR A 262 -5.39 -31.90 6.62
C THR A 262 -6.45 -31.03 7.29
N TRP A 263 -7.08 -31.51 8.38
CA TRP A 263 -8.04 -30.73 9.16
C TRP A 263 -7.42 -29.46 9.75
N PHE A 264 -6.29 -29.59 10.47
CA PHE A 264 -5.56 -28.43 11.00
C PHE A 264 -5.18 -27.43 9.90
N THR A 265 -4.71 -27.94 8.74
CA THR A 265 -4.35 -27.11 7.59
C THR A 265 -5.55 -26.33 7.05
N ILE A 266 -6.71 -26.95 6.89
CA ILE A 266 -7.95 -26.27 6.46
C ILE A 266 -8.37 -25.20 7.47
N VAL A 267 -8.36 -25.52 8.77
CA VAL A 267 -8.74 -24.61 9.87
C VAL A 267 -7.76 -23.42 9.98
N THR A 268 -6.48 -23.64 9.69
CA THR A 268 -5.44 -22.59 9.70
C THR A 268 -5.46 -21.73 8.44
N PHE A 269 -5.64 -22.34 7.27
CA PHE A 269 -5.75 -21.65 5.98
C PHE A 269 -7.00 -20.75 5.93
N THR A 270 -8.11 -21.19 6.54
CA THR A 270 -9.33 -20.39 6.69
C THR A 270 -9.27 -19.41 7.87
N THR A 271 -8.14 -19.34 8.59
CA THR A 271 -7.90 -18.44 9.74
C THR A 271 -8.92 -18.59 10.88
N VAL A 272 -9.50 -19.78 11.06
CA VAL A 272 -10.51 -20.07 12.10
C VAL A 272 -9.87 -20.47 13.42
N GLY A 273 -8.83 -21.32 13.38
CA GLY A 273 -7.99 -21.62 14.54
C GLY A 273 -8.70 -22.20 15.78
N TYR A 274 -9.50 -23.27 15.64
CA TYR A 274 -10.30 -23.85 16.73
C TYR A 274 -9.51 -24.28 17.99
N GLY A 275 -8.21 -24.57 17.88
CA GLY A 275 -7.36 -24.96 19.02
C GLY A 275 -7.57 -26.40 19.52
N ASP A 276 -8.34 -27.19 18.78
CA ASP A 276 -8.61 -28.62 19.02
C ASP A 276 -7.39 -29.51 18.71
N ILE A 277 -6.56 -29.11 17.75
CA ILE A 277 -5.25 -29.70 17.44
C ILE A 277 -4.19 -28.59 17.53
N VAL A 278 -3.10 -28.84 18.26
CA VAL A 278 -2.03 -27.86 18.52
C VAL A 278 -0.66 -28.45 18.22
N LEU A 279 0.14 -27.72 17.44
CA LEU A 279 1.44 -28.16 16.93
C LEU A 279 2.56 -28.06 17.97
N GLN A 280 3.36 -29.10 18.05
CA GLN A 280 4.46 -29.20 19.01
C GLN A 280 5.80 -28.79 18.39
N THR A 281 6.05 -29.09 17.12
CA THR A 281 7.35 -28.82 16.50
C THR A 281 7.48 -27.38 15.99
N TYR A 282 8.70 -26.83 16.04
CA TYR A 282 9.01 -25.54 15.40
C TYR A 282 8.83 -25.60 13.87
N CYS A 283 9.11 -26.75 13.27
CA CYS A 283 8.90 -27.07 11.85
C CYS A 283 7.42 -26.86 11.48
N GLY A 284 6.50 -27.54 12.18
CA GLY A 284 5.07 -27.43 11.97
C GLY A 284 4.53 -26.02 12.25
N ARG A 285 5.00 -25.36 13.31
CA ARG A 285 4.63 -23.96 13.61
C ARG A 285 5.02 -22.99 12.50
N GLY A 286 6.19 -23.17 11.89
CA GLY A 286 6.61 -22.43 10.69
C GLY A 286 5.70 -22.67 9.49
N ILE A 287 5.28 -23.92 9.25
CA ILE A 287 4.33 -24.26 8.19
C ILE A 287 2.95 -23.68 8.46
N ALA A 288 2.46 -23.69 9.71
CA ALA A 288 1.18 -23.09 10.07
C ALA A 288 1.14 -21.59 9.79
N PHE A 289 2.22 -20.87 10.13
CA PHE A 289 2.38 -19.44 9.80
C PHE A 289 2.39 -19.19 8.28
N LEU A 290 3.12 -19.99 7.51
CA LEU A 290 3.11 -19.90 6.05
C LEU A 290 1.72 -20.24 5.48
N THR A 291 1.02 -21.21 6.06
CA THR A 291 -0.32 -21.66 5.64
C THR A 291 -1.38 -20.59 5.86
N SER A 292 -1.37 -19.89 7.00
CA SER A 292 -2.31 -18.78 7.26
C SER A 292 -2.02 -17.59 6.35
N PHE A 293 -0.74 -17.25 6.12
CA PHE A 293 -0.35 -16.20 5.16
C PHE A 293 -0.82 -16.51 3.74
N ILE A 294 -0.59 -17.74 3.26
CA ILE A 294 -1.09 -18.21 1.96
C ILE A 294 -2.63 -18.18 1.90
N GLY A 295 -3.31 -18.53 2.99
CA GLY A 295 -4.76 -18.46 3.13
C GLY A 295 -5.34 -17.04 3.01
N LEU A 296 -4.67 -16.05 3.59
CA LEU A 296 -5.02 -14.63 3.44
C LEU A 296 -4.90 -14.15 2.00
N PHE A 297 -3.83 -14.53 1.27
CA PHE A 297 -3.72 -14.22 -0.16
C PHE A 297 -4.76 -14.95 -1.01
N ALA A 298 -5.04 -16.23 -0.73
CA ALA A 298 -6.02 -17.01 -1.48
C ALA A 298 -7.47 -16.51 -1.27
N SER A 299 -7.81 -16.07 -0.06
CA SER A 299 -9.12 -15.48 0.26
C SER A 299 -9.27 -14.07 -0.34
N ALA A 300 -8.23 -13.23 -0.32
CA ALA A 300 -8.25 -11.94 -1.01
C ALA A 300 -8.48 -12.09 -2.53
N ILE A 301 -7.83 -13.09 -3.16
CA ILE A 301 -8.07 -13.43 -4.58
C ILE A 301 -9.50 -13.93 -4.79
N LEU A 302 -10.03 -14.77 -3.91
CA LEU A 302 -11.42 -15.25 -3.98
C LEU A 302 -12.43 -14.09 -3.93
N VAL A 303 -12.26 -13.15 -2.98
CA VAL A 303 -13.13 -11.97 -2.84
C VAL A 303 -13.07 -11.11 -4.11
N ALA A 304 -11.88 -10.85 -4.65
CA ALA A 304 -11.73 -10.11 -5.90
C ALA A 304 -12.42 -10.83 -7.08
N VAL A 305 -12.29 -12.16 -7.19
CA VAL A 305 -12.99 -12.97 -8.21
C VAL A 305 -14.51 -12.90 -8.04
N PHE A 306 -15.00 -13.02 -6.81
CA PHE A 306 -16.42 -13.03 -6.46
C PHE A 306 -17.08 -11.69 -6.78
N ILE A 307 -16.45 -10.57 -6.41
CA ILE A 307 -16.91 -9.21 -6.76
C ILE A 307 -16.99 -9.04 -8.28
N ASN A 308 -15.97 -9.46 -9.04
CA ASN A 308 -15.95 -9.39 -10.51
C ASN A 308 -16.92 -10.38 -11.21
N LYS A 309 -17.56 -11.29 -10.47
CA LYS A 309 -18.62 -12.18 -10.98
C LYS A 309 -20.03 -11.78 -10.53
N ILE A 310 -20.15 -10.99 -9.46
CA ILE A 310 -21.40 -10.37 -9.01
C ILE A 310 -21.62 -9.01 -9.68
N SER A 311 -20.56 -8.32 -10.12
CA SER A 311 -20.66 -7.07 -10.88
C SER A 311 -21.42 -7.28 -12.19
N LEU A 312 -22.59 -6.67 -12.30
CA LEU A 312 -23.44 -6.70 -13.49
C LEU A 312 -22.67 -6.24 -14.74
N ASN A 313 -22.86 -6.93 -15.86
CA ASN A 313 -22.35 -6.48 -17.15
C ASN A 313 -22.98 -5.13 -17.53
N ARG A 314 -22.29 -4.33 -18.35
CA ARG A 314 -22.77 -3.01 -18.80
C ARG A 314 -24.18 -3.06 -19.42
N SER A 315 -24.52 -4.14 -20.12
CA SER A 315 -25.86 -4.43 -20.65
C SER A 315 -26.91 -4.60 -19.55
N GLU A 316 -26.63 -5.47 -18.58
CA GLU A 316 -27.50 -5.73 -17.42
C GLU A 316 -27.68 -4.49 -16.55
N GLN A 317 -26.61 -3.72 -16.34
CA GLN A 317 -26.65 -2.45 -15.60
C GLN A 317 -27.53 -1.41 -16.30
N MET A 318 -27.47 -1.31 -17.64
CA MET A 318 -28.39 -0.45 -18.41
C MET A 318 -29.85 -0.88 -18.26
N VAL A 319 -30.14 -2.19 -18.31
CA VAL A 319 -31.51 -2.72 -18.11
C VAL A 319 -32.00 -2.44 -16.68
N LEU A 320 -31.16 -2.69 -15.68
CA LEU A 320 -31.49 -2.43 -14.27
C LEU A 320 -31.75 -0.94 -14.02
N ASP A 321 -30.92 -0.05 -14.56
CA ASP A 321 -31.12 1.40 -14.40
C ASP A 321 -32.33 1.92 -15.18
N PHE A 322 -32.69 1.30 -16.32
CA PHE A 322 -33.94 1.58 -17.03
C PHE A 322 -35.17 1.16 -16.18
N VAL A 323 -35.16 -0.04 -15.60
CA VAL A 323 -36.22 -0.53 -14.70
C VAL A 323 -36.33 0.34 -13.43
N LYS A 324 -35.22 0.74 -12.81
CA LYS A 324 -35.20 1.70 -11.69
C LYS A 324 -35.88 3.03 -12.07
N ARG A 325 -35.54 3.60 -13.24
CA ARG A 325 -36.13 4.87 -13.73
C ARG A 325 -37.65 4.74 -13.95
N ILE A 326 -38.12 3.61 -14.50
CA ILE A 326 -39.56 3.33 -14.65
C ILE A 326 -40.25 3.26 -13.28
N ASN A 327 -39.70 2.50 -12.33
CA ASN A 327 -40.30 2.33 -11.01
C ASN A 327 -40.32 3.63 -10.20
N GLN A 328 -39.24 4.41 -10.23
CA GLN A 328 -39.19 5.76 -9.63
C GLN A 328 -40.21 6.71 -10.26
N ALA A 329 -40.38 6.70 -11.59
CA ALA A 329 -41.38 7.51 -12.26
C ALA A 329 -42.82 7.08 -11.91
N ARG A 330 -43.06 5.77 -11.73
CA ARG A 330 -44.33 5.21 -11.29
C ARG A 330 -44.65 5.61 -9.84
N GLU A 331 -43.71 5.45 -8.91
CA GLU A 331 -43.93 5.83 -7.52
C GLU A 331 -44.12 7.35 -7.37
N TYR A 332 -43.31 8.18 -8.05
CA TYR A 332 -43.48 9.64 -8.02
C TYR A 332 -44.88 10.06 -8.50
N ARG A 333 -45.41 9.44 -9.57
CA ARG A 333 -46.80 9.65 -10.00
C ARG A 333 -47.79 9.25 -8.90
N THR A 334 -47.63 8.09 -8.27
CA THR A 334 -48.48 7.64 -7.15
C THR A 334 -48.43 8.61 -5.96
N ARG A 335 -47.25 9.12 -5.57
CA ARG A 335 -47.13 10.12 -4.49
C ARG A 335 -47.80 11.44 -4.85
N VAL A 336 -47.67 11.91 -6.09
CA VAL A 336 -48.37 13.12 -6.58
C VAL A 336 -49.89 12.92 -6.55
N MET A 337 -50.40 11.75 -6.95
CA MET A 337 -51.83 11.44 -6.83
C MET A 337 -52.31 11.38 -5.37
N GLN A 338 -51.49 10.85 -4.44
CA GLN A 338 -51.76 10.90 -3.00
C GLN A 338 -51.80 12.34 -2.46
N ILE A 339 -50.92 13.24 -2.92
CA ILE A 339 -50.95 14.67 -2.56
C ILE A 339 -52.26 15.32 -3.03
N ILE A 340 -52.70 15.04 -4.26
CA ILE A 340 -53.98 15.55 -4.80
C ILE A 340 -55.15 15.00 -3.98
N GLN A 341 -55.20 13.69 -3.76
CA GLN A 341 -56.28 13.04 -3.02
C GLN A 341 -56.40 13.54 -1.57
N TYR A 342 -55.27 13.66 -0.86
CA TYR A 342 -55.27 14.12 0.54
C TYR A 342 -55.50 15.64 0.67
N SER A 343 -55.05 16.45 -0.30
CA SER A 343 -55.33 17.90 -0.28
C SER A 343 -56.80 18.21 -0.58
N VAL A 344 -57.41 17.57 -1.59
CA VAL A 344 -58.86 17.69 -1.86
C VAL A 344 -59.69 17.18 -0.68
N ARG A 345 -59.34 16.03 -0.09
CA ARG A 345 -60.05 15.50 1.10
C ARG A 345 -59.90 16.42 2.32
N ALA A 346 -58.71 16.97 2.58
CA ALA A 346 -58.50 17.91 3.68
C ALA A 346 -59.21 19.27 3.45
N TRP A 347 -59.33 19.74 2.20
CA TRP A 347 -60.11 20.91 1.84
C TRP A 347 -61.61 20.69 2.07
N PHE A 348 -62.15 19.56 1.60
CA PHE A 348 -63.57 19.23 1.76
C PHE A 348 -63.97 19.09 3.23
N LEU A 349 -63.16 18.37 4.03
CA LEU A 349 -63.34 18.22 5.48
C LEU A 349 -63.13 19.51 6.28
N ARG A 350 -62.50 20.56 5.70
CA ARG A 350 -62.43 21.90 6.29
C ARG A 350 -63.60 22.80 5.87
N ARG A 351 -64.17 22.59 4.67
CA ARG A 351 -65.25 23.40 4.10
C ARG A 351 -66.63 23.02 4.67
N HIS A 352 -66.90 21.73 4.83
CA HIS A 352 -68.08 21.27 5.57
C HIS A 352 -67.72 21.17 7.06
N LYS A 353 -68.45 21.89 7.93
CA LYS A 353 -68.20 21.98 9.37
C LYS A 353 -68.43 20.65 10.10
N SER A 354 -67.50 19.71 10.01
CA SER A 354 -67.53 18.44 10.77
C SER A 354 -66.14 18.10 11.31
N ASN A 355 -65.97 18.30 12.62
CA ASN A 355 -64.80 17.98 13.44
C ASN A 355 -63.41 18.26 12.83
N TYR A 356 -62.77 19.35 13.29
CA TYR A 356 -61.35 19.63 13.02
C TYR A 356 -60.41 18.44 13.28
N GLY A 357 -60.71 17.60 14.27
CA GLY A 357 -60.00 16.35 14.56
C GLY A 357 -60.02 15.32 13.42
N ALA A 358 -61.06 15.28 12.58
CA ALA A 358 -61.14 14.39 11.42
C ALA A 358 -60.28 14.88 10.23
N ALA A 359 -60.03 16.19 10.14
CA ALA A 359 -59.15 16.77 9.12
C ALA A 359 -57.66 16.55 9.43
N PHE A 360 -57.28 16.51 10.71
CA PHE A 360 -55.88 16.41 11.14
C PHE A 360 -55.14 15.15 10.61
N PRO A 361 -55.68 13.91 10.70
CA PRO A 361 -55.06 12.73 10.07
C PRO A 361 -54.87 12.86 8.55
N SER A 362 -55.79 13.54 7.86
CA SER A 362 -55.68 13.79 6.42
C SER A 362 -54.54 14.77 6.11
N LEU A 363 -54.35 15.79 6.94
CA LEU A 363 -53.25 16.75 6.84
C LEU A 363 -51.89 16.09 7.13
N CYS A 364 -51.80 15.21 8.12
CA CYS A 364 -50.59 14.46 8.45
C CYS A 364 -50.23 13.41 7.38
N ARG A 365 -51.22 12.90 6.63
CA ARG A 365 -50.99 12.05 5.44
C ARG A 365 -50.52 12.88 4.23
N LEU A 366 -51.13 14.06 4.02
CA LEU A 366 -50.70 15.02 3.01
C LEU A 366 -49.24 15.47 3.22
N HIS A 367 -48.86 15.84 4.45
CA HIS A 367 -47.50 16.26 4.77
C HIS A 367 -46.47 15.16 4.46
N ARG A 368 -46.74 13.92 4.89
CA ARG A 368 -45.90 12.75 4.57
C ARG A 368 -45.81 12.48 3.05
N ALA A 369 -46.92 12.61 2.32
CA ALA A 369 -46.91 12.47 0.86
C ALA A 369 -46.08 13.57 0.17
N ILE A 370 -46.14 14.82 0.65
CA ILE A 370 -45.32 15.95 0.17
C ILE A 370 -43.83 15.71 0.46
N GLN A 371 -43.48 15.25 1.67
CA GLN A 371 -42.10 14.90 2.02
C GLN A 371 -41.56 13.78 1.11
N ALA A 372 -42.32 12.69 0.94
CA ALA A 372 -41.94 11.58 0.07
C ALA A 372 -41.77 12.02 -1.40
N ALA A 373 -42.68 12.85 -1.94
CA ALA A 373 -42.55 13.37 -3.30
C ALA A 373 -41.37 14.34 -3.46
N LYS A 374 -41.07 15.18 -2.45
CA LYS A 374 -39.86 16.02 -2.43
C LYS A 374 -38.60 15.15 -2.43
N TYR A 375 -38.54 14.12 -1.60
CA TYR A 375 -37.43 13.17 -1.52
C TYR A 375 -37.20 12.47 -2.87
N LEU A 376 -38.23 11.85 -3.46
CA LEU A 376 -38.13 11.20 -4.78
C LEU A 376 -37.71 12.18 -5.90
N LYS A 377 -38.19 13.44 -5.85
CA LYS A 377 -37.79 14.49 -6.80
C LYS A 377 -36.32 14.90 -6.62
N GLN A 378 -35.82 14.96 -5.39
CA GLN A 378 -34.42 15.26 -5.11
C GLN A 378 -33.52 14.08 -5.48
N GLN A 379 -33.90 12.84 -5.14
CA GLN A 379 -33.17 11.64 -5.54
C GLN A 379 -33.06 11.53 -7.07
N ARG A 380 -34.15 11.82 -7.80
CA ARG A 380 -34.13 11.89 -9.28
C ARG A 380 -33.23 13.01 -9.82
N ARG A 381 -33.13 14.16 -9.14
CA ARG A 381 -32.17 15.22 -9.47
C ARG A 381 -30.73 14.78 -9.20
N ASN A 382 -30.45 14.14 -8.07
CA ASN A 382 -29.11 13.65 -7.75
C ASN A 382 -28.65 12.58 -8.76
N VAL A 383 -29.54 11.75 -9.30
CA VAL A 383 -29.24 10.79 -10.40
C VAL A 383 -29.05 11.45 -11.77
N LEU A 384 -29.49 12.71 -11.95
CA LEU A 384 -29.31 13.51 -13.18
C LEU A 384 -28.09 14.44 -13.09
N ASN A 385 -27.76 14.93 -11.90
CA ASN A 385 -26.62 15.80 -11.62
C ASN A 385 -25.37 15.02 -11.21
N GLY A 386 -25.52 13.76 -10.77
CA GLY A 386 -24.44 12.88 -10.39
C GLY A 386 -23.68 12.38 -11.61
N ASN A 387 -22.49 12.92 -11.81
CA ASN A 387 -21.55 12.45 -12.84
C ASN A 387 -20.95 11.08 -12.50
N ASP A 388 -21.22 10.52 -11.31
CA ASP A 388 -20.48 9.38 -10.75
C ASP A 388 -20.83 8.02 -11.38
N SER A 389 -21.84 7.96 -12.24
CA SER A 389 -22.08 6.77 -13.06
C SER A 389 -21.18 6.81 -14.29
N LEU A 390 -20.25 5.85 -14.38
CA LEU A 390 -19.41 5.63 -15.57
C LEU A 390 -20.26 5.51 -16.87
N LEU A 391 -21.53 5.08 -16.74
CA LEU A 391 -22.50 5.11 -17.84
C LEU A 391 -22.98 6.53 -18.20
N SER A 392 -23.28 7.41 -17.24
CA SER A 392 -23.64 8.81 -17.55
C SER A 392 -22.44 9.57 -18.11
N ILE A 393 -21.22 9.35 -17.59
CA ILE A 393 -19.98 9.87 -18.21
C ILE A 393 -19.85 9.37 -19.65
N LEU A 394 -19.88 8.06 -19.91
CA LEU A 394 -19.71 7.54 -21.28
C LEU A 394 -20.85 7.94 -22.23
N THR A 395 -22.07 8.14 -21.72
CA THR A 395 -23.19 8.63 -22.54
C THR A 395 -23.02 10.11 -22.85
N ASN A 396 -22.60 10.92 -21.87
CA ASN A 396 -22.27 12.33 -22.06
C ASN A 396 -21.07 12.49 -23.00
N VAL A 397 -19.99 11.72 -22.83
CA VAL A 397 -18.82 11.71 -23.73
C VAL A 397 -19.19 11.26 -25.15
N TYR A 398 -20.08 10.28 -25.32
CA TYR A 398 -20.59 9.89 -26.65
C TYR A 398 -21.44 11.01 -27.27
N TYR A 399 -22.31 11.67 -26.51
CA TYR A 399 -23.05 12.83 -26.98
C TYR A 399 -22.14 14.03 -27.26
N GLU A 400 -21.13 14.28 -26.43
CA GLU A 400 -20.12 15.33 -26.61
C GLU A 400 -19.30 15.06 -27.85
N GLN A 401 -18.78 13.85 -28.08
CA GLN A 401 -18.14 13.48 -29.36
C GLN A 401 -19.07 13.80 -30.54
N LYS A 402 -20.34 13.37 -30.47
CA LYS A 402 -21.34 13.61 -31.53
C LYS A 402 -21.81 15.08 -31.64
N THR A 403 -21.53 15.90 -30.63
CA THR A 403 -21.76 17.35 -30.65
C THR A 403 -20.52 18.09 -31.13
N ASN A 404 -19.33 17.59 -30.82
CA ASN A 404 -18.03 18.08 -31.26
C ASN A 404 -17.78 17.78 -32.74
N GLU A 405 -18.25 16.65 -33.27
CA GLU A 405 -18.34 16.41 -34.73
C GLU A 405 -19.18 17.51 -35.40
N LYS A 406 -20.38 17.78 -34.87
CA LYS A 406 -21.26 18.86 -35.37
C LYS A 406 -20.67 20.26 -35.17
N LEU A 407 -19.90 20.46 -34.10
CA LEU A 407 -19.21 21.71 -33.81
C LEU A 407 -18.03 21.91 -34.75
N LEU A 408 -17.23 20.88 -35.04
CA LEU A 408 -16.14 20.89 -36.02
C LEU A 408 -16.66 21.20 -37.43
N VAL A 409 -17.81 20.65 -37.82
CA VAL A 409 -18.48 21.02 -39.09
C VAL A 409 -18.84 22.51 -39.11
N LYS A 410 -19.43 23.05 -38.03
CA LYS A 410 -19.75 24.48 -37.91
C LYS A 410 -18.52 25.39 -37.84
N LEU A 411 -17.49 24.99 -37.10
CA LEU A 411 -16.22 25.73 -36.97
C LEU A 411 -15.47 25.75 -38.30
N LYS A 412 -15.52 24.67 -39.08
CA LYS A 412 -14.95 24.66 -40.44
C LYS A 412 -15.70 25.60 -41.38
N GLN A 413 -17.02 25.71 -41.27
CA GLN A 413 -17.80 26.73 -41.99
C GLN A 413 -17.46 28.16 -41.51
N GLN A 414 -17.26 28.37 -40.22
CA GLN A 414 -16.87 29.68 -39.67
C GLN A 414 -15.44 30.08 -39.99
N SER A 415 -14.49 29.13 -40.05
CA SER A 415 -13.08 29.37 -40.44
C SER A 415 -13.01 29.94 -41.85
N ASN A 416 -13.64 29.26 -42.82
CA ASN A 416 -13.71 29.73 -44.20
C ASN A 416 -14.30 31.16 -44.28
N SER A 417 -15.34 31.44 -43.48
CA SER A 417 -15.95 32.78 -43.39
C SER A 417 -15.05 33.83 -42.71
N PHE A 418 -14.13 33.41 -41.83
CA PHE A 418 -13.12 34.27 -41.22
C PHE A 418 -11.95 34.57 -42.16
N ASP A 419 -11.48 33.60 -42.94
CA ASP A 419 -10.45 33.79 -43.95
C ASP A 419 -10.88 34.84 -45.00
N ASP A 420 -12.14 34.76 -45.45
CA ASP A 420 -12.75 35.78 -46.30
C ASP A 420 -12.80 37.17 -45.62
N ARG A 421 -12.87 37.25 -44.29
CA ARG A 421 -12.90 38.53 -43.55
C ARG A 421 -11.50 39.08 -43.28
N LEU A 422 -10.50 38.22 -43.04
CA LEU A 422 -9.10 38.62 -42.86
C LEU A 422 -8.54 39.27 -44.13
N ARG A 423 -8.79 38.72 -45.32
CA ARG A 423 -8.43 39.35 -46.60
C ARG A 423 -9.03 40.74 -46.80
N ARG A 424 -10.19 41.03 -46.18
CA ARG A 424 -10.86 42.35 -46.20
C ARG A 424 -10.41 43.28 -45.07
N LEU A 425 -9.56 42.81 -44.17
CA LEU A 425 -8.94 43.58 -43.08
C LEU A 425 -7.47 43.90 -43.37
N GLU A 426 -6.69 43.01 -44.00
CA GLU A 426 -5.32 43.32 -44.48
C GLU A 426 -5.32 44.59 -45.35
N ILE A 427 -6.18 44.64 -46.36
CA ILE A 427 -6.41 45.81 -47.26
C ILE A 427 -6.75 47.10 -46.48
N LYS A 428 -7.24 47.00 -45.24
CA LYS A 428 -7.56 48.16 -44.39
C LYS A 428 -6.49 48.48 -43.35
N LEU A 429 -5.63 47.53 -42.97
CA LEU A 429 -4.65 47.69 -41.91
C LEU A 429 -3.41 48.45 -42.38
N ASP A 430 -2.96 48.20 -43.62
CA ASP A 430 -1.88 48.94 -44.28
C ASP A 430 -2.13 50.46 -44.31
N ASN A 431 -3.41 50.85 -44.43
CA ASN A 431 -3.85 52.25 -44.48
C ASN A 431 -3.91 52.93 -43.09
N VAL A 432 -3.69 52.21 -41.99
CA VAL A 432 -3.78 52.74 -40.60
C VAL A 432 -2.43 52.73 -39.89
N LEU A 433 -1.53 51.80 -40.25
CA LEU A 433 -0.23 51.61 -39.58
C LEU A 433 0.71 52.83 -39.70
N THR A 434 0.49 53.71 -40.68
CA THR A 434 1.29 54.92 -40.93
C THR A 434 1.01 56.10 -39.97
N VAL A 435 -0.03 56.04 -39.14
CA VAL A 435 -0.55 57.21 -38.41
C VAL A 435 -0.19 57.23 -36.90
N LEU A 436 0.14 56.08 -36.28
CA LEU A 436 0.10 55.92 -34.82
C LEU A 436 1.45 55.58 -34.15
N THR A 437 2.50 56.39 -34.39
CA THR A 437 3.79 56.30 -33.66
C THR A 437 4.35 57.66 -33.23
N ARG A 438 3.74 58.31 -32.21
CA ARG A 438 4.34 59.51 -31.57
C ARG A 438 3.86 59.80 -30.14
N ASN A 439 4.76 59.61 -29.15
CA ASN A 439 4.77 60.21 -27.78
C ASN A 439 3.56 59.85 -26.85
N ASN A 440 3.45 60.14 -25.53
CA ASN A 440 4.35 60.27 -24.34
C ASN A 440 3.46 60.33 -23.06
N SER A 441 3.90 60.27 -21.79
CA SER A 441 4.94 59.49 -21.08
C SER A 441 5.03 59.92 -19.59
N ILE A 442 5.15 58.98 -18.61
CA ILE A 442 5.66 59.20 -17.22
C ILE A 442 4.74 60.04 -16.29
N PRO A 443 4.77 59.98 -14.91
CA PRO A 443 5.52 59.15 -13.93
C PRO A 443 4.57 58.13 -13.21
N GLN A 444 4.57 57.71 -11.91
CA GLN A 444 5.30 57.90 -10.61
C GLN A 444 4.95 56.65 -9.70
N HIS A 445 5.18 56.42 -8.38
CA HIS A 445 5.71 57.21 -7.24
C HIS A 445 6.50 56.35 -6.18
N SER A 446 6.00 56.16 -4.94
CA SER A 446 6.70 55.62 -3.74
C SER A 446 5.69 55.24 -2.61
N ARG A 447 5.95 54.51 -1.50
CA ARG A 447 7.17 54.01 -0.80
C ARG A 447 6.83 52.97 0.31
N PHE A 448 7.83 52.21 0.79
CA PHE A 448 7.96 51.50 2.12
C PHE A 448 7.25 50.14 2.42
N GLU A 449 7.76 49.45 3.48
CA GLU A 449 7.82 47.97 3.66
C GLU A 449 7.47 47.46 5.10
N TYR A 450 7.71 46.15 5.35
CA TYR A 450 7.86 45.39 6.64
C TYR A 450 6.63 44.71 7.29
N GLU A 451 6.89 43.78 8.23
CA GLU A 451 6.28 42.41 8.22
C GLU A 451 6.50 41.56 9.51
N TYR A 452 5.64 40.54 9.79
CA TYR A 452 5.91 39.16 10.38
C TYR A 452 5.80 38.71 11.90
N PHE A 453 4.59 38.57 12.51
CA PHE A 453 4.17 37.69 13.69
C PHE A 453 4.99 37.58 15.02
N PRO A 454 4.85 36.58 15.98
CA PRO A 454 3.84 35.50 16.32
C PRO A 454 3.47 35.23 17.87
N VAL A 455 2.35 34.52 18.23
CA VAL A 455 2.27 33.31 19.19
C VAL A 455 2.36 33.43 20.77
N SER A 456 1.99 32.52 21.74
CA SER A 456 1.02 31.37 22.06
C SER A 456 1.14 30.75 23.52
N ASN A 457 0.18 29.95 24.16
CA ASN A 457 0.26 28.85 25.26
C ASN A 457 -0.67 28.72 26.68
N VAL A 458 -1.59 27.85 27.41
CA VAL A 458 -2.63 26.60 27.65
C VAL A 458 -3.80 27.11 28.63
N THR A 459 -4.88 26.58 29.31
CA THR A 459 -5.76 25.38 29.76
C THR A 459 -5.27 24.22 30.67
N ASP A 460 -6.10 23.56 31.56
CA ASP A 460 -5.92 22.17 32.17
C ASP A 460 -6.96 21.70 33.28
N PHE A 461 -6.73 20.59 34.08
CA PHE A 461 -7.75 19.52 34.30
C PHE A 461 -7.81 18.47 35.50
N GLU A 462 -6.77 18.05 36.27
CA GLU A 462 -6.51 16.56 36.47
C GLU A 462 -6.48 15.80 37.89
N ASN A 463 -5.53 14.84 38.10
CA ASN A 463 -5.37 13.53 38.85
C ASN A 463 -6.57 12.61 39.18
N PRO A 464 -6.55 11.32 38.73
CA PRO A 464 -6.95 10.22 39.65
C PRO A 464 -6.04 8.95 39.78
N PRO A 465 -6.35 8.04 40.75
CA PRO A 465 -5.65 6.77 40.99
C PRO A 465 -6.43 5.49 40.58
N ARG A 466 -7.04 4.74 41.51
CA ARG A 466 -7.75 3.47 41.25
C ARG A 466 -8.86 3.65 40.20
N GLY A 467 -9.03 2.63 39.36
CA GLY A 467 -9.29 2.84 37.93
C GLY A 467 -8.00 2.87 37.11
N LEU A 468 -6.84 2.51 37.70
CA LEU A 468 -5.49 2.75 37.16
C LEU A 468 -5.28 2.36 35.68
N VAL A 469 -5.89 1.27 35.21
CA VAL A 469 -5.89 0.91 33.79
C VAL A 469 -6.74 1.89 32.99
N GLU A 470 -8.02 2.10 33.33
CA GLU A 470 -8.93 3.07 32.69
C GLU A 470 -8.35 4.50 32.69
N PHE A 471 -7.64 4.86 33.76
CA PHE A 471 -7.01 6.15 33.99
C PHE A 471 -5.74 6.37 33.13
N TYR A 472 -4.75 5.47 33.20
CA TYR A 472 -3.61 5.56 32.28
C TYR A 472 -4.06 5.31 30.85
N TYR A 473 -5.16 4.58 30.61
CA TYR A 473 -5.75 4.37 29.29
C TYR A 473 -6.38 5.64 28.73
N SER A 474 -7.02 6.49 29.54
CA SER A 474 -7.40 7.84 29.07
C SER A 474 -6.17 8.64 28.62
N MET A 475 -5.12 8.71 29.45
CA MET A 475 -3.91 9.46 29.08
C MET A 475 -3.20 8.89 27.86
N PHE A 476 -3.05 7.56 27.81
CA PHE A 476 -2.57 6.84 26.64
C PHE A 476 -3.42 7.17 25.41
N THR A 477 -4.76 7.11 25.50
CA THR A 477 -5.64 7.43 24.37
C THR A 477 -5.44 8.86 23.89
N ASP A 478 -5.31 9.82 24.80
CA ASP A 478 -5.06 11.23 24.48
C ASP A 478 -3.71 11.42 23.77
N ILE A 479 -2.63 10.86 24.31
CA ILE A 479 -1.28 10.87 23.72
C ILE A 479 -1.28 10.16 22.35
N HIS A 480 -1.94 9.01 22.24
CA HIS A 480 -2.06 8.24 21.00
C HIS A 480 -2.84 9.01 19.94
N VAL A 481 -3.89 9.76 20.34
CA VAL A 481 -4.61 10.68 19.45
C VAL A 481 -3.73 11.88 19.07
N MET A 482 -2.84 12.38 19.94
CA MET A 482 -1.81 13.36 19.53
C MET A 482 -0.90 12.80 18.44
N MET A 483 -0.43 11.56 18.55
CA MET A 483 0.44 10.93 17.54
C MET A 483 -0.29 10.69 16.22
N PHE A 484 -1.45 10.03 16.25
CA PHE A 484 -2.12 9.56 15.04
C PHE A 484 -3.02 10.62 14.37
N ILE A 485 -3.58 11.56 15.14
CA ILE A 485 -4.48 12.61 14.63
C ILE A 485 -3.85 14.00 14.80
N GLY A 486 -3.27 14.31 15.95
CA GLY A 486 -2.66 15.61 16.24
C GLY A 486 -1.57 16.00 15.26
N PHE A 487 -0.41 15.34 15.32
CA PHE A 487 0.70 15.52 14.37
C PHE A 487 0.28 15.23 12.92
N GLY A 488 -0.48 14.14 12.72
CA GLY A 488 -0.92 13.70 11.39
C GLY A 488 -1.78 14.73 10.65
N PHE A 489 -2.67 15.44 11.34
CA PHE A 489 -3.40 16.56 10.77
C PHE A 489 -2.60 17.87 10.80
N LEU A 490 -1.82 18.17 11.84
CA LEU A 490 -1.01 19.39 11.91
C LEU A 490 -0.14 19.56 10.66
N MET A 491 0.57 18.49 10.28
CA MET A 491 1.43 18.42 9.09
C MET A 491 0.67 18.55 7.75
N THR A 492 -0.66 18.60 7.72
CA THR A 492 -1.42 18.76 6.47
C THR A 492 -1.33 20.16 5.85
N PHE A 493 -0.78 21.16 6.55
CA PHE A 493 -0.73 22.56 6.10
C PHE A 493 -0.18 22.71 4.67
N LEU A 494 0.83 21.90 4.29
CA LEU A 494 1.35 21.80 2.94
C LEU A 494 0.28 21.30 1.95
N SER A 495 -0.29 22.23 1.17
CA SER A 495 -1.51 22.01 0.37
C SER A 495 -1.41 21.03 -0.81
N HIS A 496 -0.20 20.55 -1.13
CA HIS A 496 0.04 19.51 -2.12
C HIS A 496 0.45 18.15 -1.50
N TYR A 497 0.73 18.12 -0.19
CA TYR A 497 1.25 16.96 0.52
C TYR A 497 0.30 16.44 1.61
N SER A 498 -0.86 17.03 1.84
CA SER A 498 -1.78 16.66 2.94
C SER A 498 -2.12 15.15 3.01
N TYR A 499 -2.26 14.46 1.88
CA TYR A 499 -2.43 12.99 1.86
C TYR A 499 -1.17 12.23 2.28
N SER A 500 0.01 12.71 1.86
CA SER A 500 1.30 12.16 2.27
C SER A 500 1.59 12.44 3.74
N ALA A 501 1.24 13.62 4.27
CA ALA A 501 1.39 13.95 5.68
C ALA A 501 0.63 12.94 6.57
N ILE A 502 -0.69 12.80 6.39
CA ILE A 502 -1.50 11.83 7.16
C ILE A 502 -1.03 10.39 6.92
N GLY A 503 -0.82 10.01 5.65
CA GLY A 503 -0.47 8.63 5.30
C GLY A 503 0.94 8.20 5.76
N PHE A 504 1.91 9.12 5.75
CA PHE A 504 3.26 8.84 6.22
C PHE A 504 3.31 8.88 7.75
N ASN A 505 2.61 9.84 8.39
CA ASN A 505 2.44 9.86 9.85
C ASN A 505 1.83 8.53 10.34
N PHE A 506 0.75 8.06 9.71
CA PHE A 506 0.07 6.83 10.13
C PHE A 506 0.96 5.57 10.08
N ILE A 507 1.73 5.36 9.00
CA ILE A 507 2.66 4.23 8.89
C ILE A 507 3.90 4.41 9.78
N LEU A 508 4.35 5.65 9.98
CA LEU A 508 5.50 5.96 10.83
C LEU A 508 5.16 5.69 12.29
N CYS A 509 4.03 6.20 12.81
CA CYS A 509 3.54 5.94 14.16
C CYS A 509 3.37 4.43 14.46
N ALA A 510 2.79 3.68 13.52
CA ALA A 510 2.60 2.24 13.70
C ALA A 510 3.95 1.51 13.86
N PHE A 511 4.93 1.87 13.04
CA PHE A 511 6.28 1.31 13.11
C PHE A 511 7.07 1.77 14.36
N THR A 512 7.01 3.06 14.70
CA THR A 512 7.73 3.60 15.86
C THR A 512 7.20 3.05 17.17
N VAL A 513 5.88 2.91 17.35
CA VAL A 513 5.32 2.35 18.59
C VAL A 513 5.73 0.88 18.76
N GLU A 514 5.63 0.05 17.72
CA GLU A 514 6.11 -1.34 17.77
C GLU A 514 7.61 -1.42 18.09
N TRP A 515 8.44 -0.59 17.43
CA TRP A 515 9.89 -0.59 17.63
C TRP A 515 10.31 -0.01 18.99
N ALA A 516 9.60 1.00 19.48
CA ALA A 516 9.85 1.63 20.77
C ALA A 516 9.46 0.73 21.95
N VAL A 517 8.34 0.01 21.90
CA VAL A 517 7.98 -0.98 22.94
C VAL A 517 9.11 -2.03 23.07
N ILE A 518 9.68 -2.47 21.95
CA ILE A 518 10.79 -3.42 21.93
C ILE A 518 12.07 -2.79 22.50
N MET A 519 12.49 -1.62 21.99
CA MET A 519 13.75 -0.97 22.40
C MET A 519 13.73 -0.51 23.86
N ARG A 520 12.62 0.07 24.33
CA ARG A 520 12.43 0.41 25.75
C ARG A 520 12.39 -0.84 26.62
N GLY A 521 11.67 -1.88 26.19
CA GLY A 521 11.57 -3.15 26.90
C GLY A 521 12.93 -3.84 27.13
N PHE A 522 13.87 -3.69 26.20
CA PHE A 522 15.24 -4.20 26.37
C PHE A 522 16.16 -3.31 27.23
N ILE A 523 15.91 -1.99 27.31
CA ILE A 523 16.82 -1.03 27.96
C ILE A 523 16.38 -0.64 29.38
N PHE A 524 15.06 -0.52 29.61
CA PHE A 524 14.47 -0.09 30.90
C PHE A 524 13.85 -1.26 31.68
N ASP A 525 13.03 -2.08 31.02
CA ASP A 525 12.13 -3.06 31.69
C ASP A 525 12.62 -4.52 31.63
N TRP A 526 13.87 -4.75 31.23
CA TRP A 526 14.42 -6.10 31.03
C TRP A 526 14.60 -6.87 32.35
N ASN A 527 14.10 -8.11 32.40
CA ASN A 527 14.24 -8.98 33.57
C ASN A 527 15.11 -10.21 33.27
N ASP A 528 16.37 -10.17 33.70
CA ASP A 528 17.36 -11.25 33.48
C ASP A 528 16.88 -12.62 33.98
N THR A 529 16.15 -12.68 35.09
CA THR A 529 15.67 -13.96 35.67
C THR A 529 14.58 -14.62 34.83
N LYS A 530 13.88 -13.86 33.99
CA LYS A 530 12.77 -14.33 33.14
C LYS A 530 13.06 -14.27 31.65
N GLN A 531 14.16 -13.60 31.25
CA GLN A 531 14.55 -13.33 29.86
C GLN A 531 13.44 -12.65 29.04
N LYS A 532 12.68 -11.76 29.69
CA LYS A 532 11.48 -11.08 29.17
C LYS A 532 11.27 -9.74 29.89
N PHE A 533 10.73 -8.76 29.18
CA PHE A 533 10.12 -7.56 29.77
C PHE A 533 8.59 -7.70 29.86
N ILE A 534 7.94 -6.76 30.54
CA ILE A 534 6.47 -6.66 30.65
C ILE A 534 6.02 -5.48 29.77
N VAL A 535 4.85 -5.61 29.13
CA VAL A 535 4.20 -4.53 28.39
C VAL A 535 2.87 -4.22 29.07
N ASP A 536 2.71 -2.97 29.52
CA ASP A 536 1.45 -2.43 30.04
C ASP A 536 1.08 -1.10 29.37
N VAL A 537 0.02 -0.44 29.85
CA VAL A 537 -0.46 0.83 29.27
C VAL A 537 0.58 1.95 29.38
N ARG A 538 1.44 1.95 30.40
CA ARG A 538 2.55 2.91 30.52
C ARG A 538 3.69 2.58 29.56
N SER A 539 3.98 1.29 29.32
CA SER A 539 4.90 0.88 28.24
C SER A 539 4.42 1.40 26.88
N LEU A 540 3.09 1.40 26.63
CA LEU A 540 2.50 1.96 25.42
C LEU A 540 2.59 3.50 25.39
N SER A 541 2.23 4.21 26.47
CA SER A 541 2.37 5.69 26.53
C SER A 541 3.80 6.15 26.27
N THR A 542 4.80 5.46 26.86
CA THR A 542 6.22 5.81 26.67
C THR A 542 6.76 5.40 25.29
N ALA A 543 6.11 4.46 24.59
CA ALA A 543 6.36 4.20 23.18
C ALA A 543 5.76 5.28 22.26
N ASP A 544 4.60 5.86 22.61
CA ASP A 544 4.07 7.03 21.90
C ASP A 544 4.87 8.32 22.18
N PHE A 545 5.47 8.50 23.37
CA PHE A 545 6.45 9.58 23.60
C PHE A 545 7.67 9.44 22.69
N VAL A 546 8.21 8.23 22.53
CA VAL A 546 9.26 7.97 21.53
C VAL A 546 8.76 8.26 20.12
N SER A 547 7.54 7.84 19.76
CA SER A 547 6.92 8.17 18.48
C SER A 547 6.87 9.69 18.23
N ALA A 548 6.56 10.50 19.25
CA ALA A 548 6.51 11.95 19.16
C ALA A 548 7.83 12.57 18.67
N SER A 549 8.99 12.07 19.13
CA SER A 549 10.30 12.54 18.66
C SER A 549 10.43 12.35 17.15
N ILE A 550 10.11 11.15 16.66
CA ILE A 550 10.21 10.81 15.24
C ILE A 550 9.22 11.65 14.40
N LEU A 551 8.05 12.02 14.95
CA LEU A 551 7.10 12.91 14.26
C LEU A 551 7.58 14.37 14.21
N ILE A 552 8.31 14.84 15.23
CA ILE A 552 8.97 16.15 15.22
C ILE A 552 10.12 16.14 14.19
N SER A 553 10.93 15.08 14.18
CA SER A 553 11.96 14.85 13.16
C SER A 553 11.38 14.80 11.75
N MET A 554 10.25 14.10 11.55
CA MET A 554 9.51 14.07 10.29
C MET A 554 9.04 15.46 9.87
N GLY A 555 8.63 16.32 10.82
CA GLY A 555 8.24 17.70 10.55
C GLY A 555 9.33 18.52 9.86
N ALA A 556 10.59 18.35 10.28
CA ALA A 556 11.74 19.06 9.70
C ALA A 556 12.10 18.63 8.26
N VAL A 557 11.70 17.42 7.85
CA VAL A 557 11.98 16.86 6.50
C VAL A 557 10.72 16.69 5.64
N LEU A 558 9.58 17.23 6.10
CA LEU A 558 8.27 16.99 5.52
C LEU A 558 8.19 17.41 4.03
N GLY A 559 7.63 16.53 3.20
CA GLY A 559 7.51 16.74 1.75
C GLY A 559 8.79 16.53 0.93
N GLN A 560 9.96 16.42 1.58
CA GLN A 560 11.25 16.16 0.92
C GLN A 560 11.61 14.67 0.87
N VAL A 561 11.17 13.88 1.86
CA VAL A 561 11.49 12.45 1.99
C VAL A 561 10.35 11.50 1.57
N SER A 562 10.73 10.31 1.10
CA SER A 562 9.82 9.19 0.84
C SER A 562 9.48 8.42 2.12
N PRO A 563 8.37 7.65 2.19
CA PRO A 563 7.99 6.94 3.41
C PRO A 563 8.99 5.83 3.76
N LEU A 564 9.73 5.27 2.80
CA LEU A 564 10.81 4.33 3.08
C LEU A 564 11.98 5.01 3.79
N GLN A 565 12.30 6.26 3.44
CA GLN A 565 13.34 7.04 4.13
C GLN A 565 12.91 7.41 5.55
N LEU A 566 11.62 7.71 5.79
CA LEU A 566 11.08 7.93 7.13
C LEU A 566 11.17 6.68 8.01
N ILE A 567 10.85 5.50 7.48
CA ILE A 567 11.01 4.23 8.23
C ILE A 567 12.48 3.93 8.52
N ILE A 568 13.40 4.22 7.59
CA ILE A 568 14.85 4.10 7.81
C ILE A 568 15.34 5.09 8.88
N MET A 569 14.84 6.33 8.87
CA MET A 569 15.13 7.36 9.88
C MET A 569 14.69 6.86 11.26
N ALA A 570 13.42 6.48 11.41
CA ALA A 570 12.85 5.95 12.65
C ALA A 570 13.57 4.72 13.20
N PHE A 571 14.03 3.81 12.31
CA PHE A 571 14.76 2.60 12.72
C PHE A 571 16.05 2.93 13.48
N PHE A 572 16.75 4.01 13.11
CA PHE A 572 17.95 4.49 13.79
C PHE A 572 17.66 5.51 14.90
N GLU A 573 16.65 6.37 14.72
CA GLU A 573 16.30 7.43 15.68
C GLU A 573 15.77 6.84 16.99
N VAL A 574 14.87 5.85 16.94
CA VAL A 574 14.26 5.22 18.13
C VAL A 574 15.33 4.66 19.09
N PRO A 575 16.30 3.82 18.66
CA PRO A 575 17.40 3.39 19.53
C PRO A 575 18.24 4.54 20.11
N LEU A 576 18.52 5.58 19.31
CA LEU A 576 19.34 6.72 19.75
C LEU A 576 18.61 7.55 20.81
N GLN A 577 17.31 7.80 20.64
CA GLN A 577 16.49 8.51 21.62
C GLN A 577 16.38 7.72 22.93
N VAL A 578 16.03 6.43 22.87
CA VAL A 578 15.84 5.58 24.06
C VAL A 578 17.16 5.44 24.85
N VAL A 579 18.31 5.38 24.18
CA VAL A 579 19.63 5.41 24.85
C VAL A 579 19.95 6.79 25.43
N ASN A 580 19.61 7.88 24.74
CA ASN A 580 19.80 9.25 25.23
C ASN A 580 18.98 9.53 26.51
N GLU A 581 17.72 9.12 26.51
CA GLU A 581 16.82 9.17 27.68
C GLU A 581 17.34 8.29 28.82
N TRP A 582 17.78 7.06 28.53
CA TRP A 582 18.37 6.16 29.54
C TRP A 582 19.62 6.77 30.19
N ILE A 583 20.51 7.39 29.40
CA ILE A 583 21.68 8.11 29.92
C ILE A 583 21.25 9.29 30.80
N GLY A 584 20.32 10.11 30.32
CA GLY A 584 19.85 11.29 31.05
C GLY A 584 19.14 10.98 32.36
N THR A 585 18.30 9.94 32.37
CA THR A 585 17.51 9.54 33.54
C THR A 585 18.33 8.73 34.56
N TYR A 586 19.14 7.74 34.13
CA TYR A 586 19.89 6.89 35.07
C TYR A 586 21.26 7.46 35.49
N TYR A 587 22.01 8.14 34.61
CA TYR A 587 23.35 8.64 34.95
C TYR A 587 23.35 10.11 35.40
N PHE A 588 22.54 10.95 34.75
CA PHE A 588 22.45 12.38 35.11
C PHE A 588 21.29 12.70 36.07
N CYS A 589 20.43 11.74 36.37
CA CYS A 589 19.24 11.90 37.24
C CYS A 589 18.34 13.07 36.82
N ALA A 590 18.27 13.36 35.52
CA ALA A 590 17.46 14.44 35.00
C ALA A 590 15.96 14.09 35.07
N ASN A 591 15.17 14.99 35.65
CA ASN A 591 13.71 14.94 35.64
C ASN A 591 13.20 15.73 34.42
N ASP A 592 12.53 15.05 33.49
CA ASP A 592 11.94 15.64 32.29
C ASP A 592 10.54 15.05 32.04
N ALA A 593 9.65 15.15 33.04
CA ALA A 593 8.37 14.43 33.04
C ALA A 593 7.44 14.74 31.84
N GLY A 594 7.55 15.94 31.26
CA GLY A 594 6.87 16.33 30.01
C GLY A 594 7.77 16.32 28.77
N GLU A 595 8.89 15.60 28.81
CA GLU A 595 9.70 15.19 27.66
C GLU A 595 10.28 16.35 26.80
N SER A 596 10.41 17.56 27.35
CA SER A 596 10.92 18.73 26.62
C SER A 596 12.33 18.52 26.10
N MET A 597 13.17 17.80 26.85
CA MET A 597 14.56 17.52 26.53
C MET A 597 14.71 16.21 25.75
N PHE A 598 14.11 15.12 26.22
CA PHE A 598 14.30 13.78 25.63
C PHE A 598 13.46 13.49 24.38
N VAL A 599 12.33 14.18 24.20
CA VAL A 599 11.52 14.12 22.97
C VAL A 599 11.70 15.37 22.14
N HIS A 600 11.37 16.55 22.69
CA HIS A 600 11.19 17.74 21.85
C HIS A 600 12.50 18.36 21.37
N VAL A 601 13.45 18.62 22.28
CA VAL A 601 14.80 19.08 21.92
C VAL A 601 15.52 18.02 21.07
N PHE A 602 15.48 16.74 21.48
CA PHE A 602 16.11 15.66 20.73
C PHE A 602 15.58 15.57 19.29
N GLY A 603 14.27 15.41 19.10
CA GLY A 603 13.65 15.29 17.77
C GLY A 603 13.79 16.55 16.92
N ALA A 604 13.72 17.75 17.52
CA ALA A 604 13.94 18.99 16.77
C ALA A 604 15.37 19.09 16.22
N TYR A 605 16.39 18.82 17.03
CA TYR A 605 17.78 18.87 16.57
C TYR A 605 18.16 17.68 15.69
N PHE A 606 17.60 16.48 15.92
CA PHE A 606 17.79 15.32 15.04
C PHE A 606 17.17 15.57 13.66
N GLY A 607 15.91 16.00 13.60
CA GLY A 607 15.24 16.40 12.36
C GLY A 607 15.97 17.49 11.60
N LEU A 608 16.45 18.54 12.29
CA LEU A 608 17.27 19.60 11.69
C LEU A 608 18.61 19.10 11.15
N ALA A 609 19.27 18.16 11.85
CA ALA A 609 20.50 17.54 11.36
C ALA A 609 20.26 16.69 10.10
N VAL A 610 19.16 15.92 10.05
CA VAL A 610 18.77 15.16 8.84
C VAL A 610 18.40 16.12 7.69
N ALA A 611 17.64 17.18 7.96
CA ALA A 611 17.30 18.21 6.97
C ALA A 611 18.54 18.92 6.41
N PHE A 612 19.53 19.22 7.26
CA PHE A 612 20.82 19.80 6.84
C PHE A 612 21.62 18.85 5.94
N VAL A 613 21.61 17.54 6.22
CA VAL A 613 22.29 16.52 5.38
C VAL A 613 21.55 16.27 4.05
N LEU A 614 20.22 16.40 4.03
CA LEU A 614 19.40 16.24 2.82
C LEU A 614 19.28 17.51 1.97
N PHE A 615 19.76 18.66 2.48
CA PHE A 615 19.61 19.96 1.85
C PHE A 615 20.20 20.01 0.42
N HIS A 616 19.41 20.54 -0.51
CA HIS A 616 19.88 20.87 -1.86
C HIS A 616 19.32 22.22 -2.32
N SER A 617 20.09 22.96 -3.13
CA SER A 617 19.75 24.32 -3.61
C SER A 617 18.34 24.45 -4.18
N ASN A 618 17.81 23.39 -4.79
CA ASN A 618 16.52 23.39 -5.46
C ASN A 618 15.30 23.31 -4.50
N VAL A 619 15.51 23.29 -3.17
CA VAL A 619 14.40 23.45 -2.19
C VAL A 619 14.07 24.93 -1.98
N ILE A 620 15.06 25.83 -2.08
CA ILE A 620 14.90 27.27 -1.83
C ILE A 620 13.80 27.84 -2.75
N ASP A 621 12.88 28.61 -2.16
CA ASP A 621 11.72 29.24 -2.81
C ASP A 621 10.78 28.25 -3.55
N SER A 622 10.75 26.98 -3.13
CA SER A 622 9.87 25.97 -3.72
C SER A 622 8.40 26.43 -3.75
N PRO A 623 7.75 26.48 -4.94
CA PRO A 623 6.37 26.93 -5.05
C PRO A 623 5.35 25.96 -4.42
N LEU A 624 5.80 24.78 -3.98
CA LEU A 624 4.98 23.74 -3.34
C LEU A 624 4.87 23.91 -1.82
N GLU A 625 5.79 24.65 -1.19
CA GLU A 625 5.84 24.91 0.26
C GLU A 625 4.82 25.99 0.66
N LYS A 626 3.54 25.73 0.38
CA LYS A 626 2.46 26.71 0.53
C LYS A 626 1.18 26.06 1.04
N SER A 627 0.56 26.72 2.02
CA SER A 627 -0.79 26.37 2.48
C SER A 627 -1.87 26.92 1.55
N ARG A 628 -3.11 26.50 1.83
CA ARG A 628 -4.36 27.02 1.27
C ARG A 628 -5.38 26.96 2.39
N TYR A 629 -6.39 27.84 2.35
CA TYR A 629 -7.51 27.85 3.31
C TYR A 629 -8.04 26.46 3.72
N THR A 630 -8.16 25.52 2.77
CA THR A 630 -8.59 24.14 3.07
C THR A 630 -7.54 23.30 3.80
N SER A 631 -6.25 23.40 3.47
CA SER A 631 -5.20 22.70 4.21
C SER A 631 -4.92 23.34 5.56
N ASP A 632 -5.13 24.65 5.68
CA ASP A 632 -5.07 25.36 6.97
C ASP A 632 -6.21 24.96 7.92
N LEU A 633 -7.41 24.76 7.38
CA LEU A 633 -8.56 24.18 8.11
C LEU A 633 -8.35 22.72 8.52
N PHE A 634 -7.55 21.94 7.80
CA PHE A 634 -7.18 20.59 8.25
C PHE A 634 -6.03 20.62 9.27
N SER A 635 -5.05 21.49 9.09
CA SER A 635 -3.93 21.64 10.02
C SER A 635 -4.38 22.12 11.40
N ILE A 636 -5.31 23.10 11.46
CA ILE A 636 -5.84 23.55 12.75
C ILE A 636 -6.65 22.48 13.49
N ILE A 637 -7.16 21.43 12.82
CA ILE A 637 -7.75 20.27 13.52
C ILE A 637 -6.67 19.51 14.29
N GLY A 638 -5.49 19.31 13.68
CA GLY A 638 -4.33 18.74 14.36
C GLY A 638 -3.86 19.60 15.53
N THR A 639 -3.76 20.92 15.31
CA THR A 639 -3.51 21.90 16.38
C THR A 639 -4.50 21.77 17.54
N MET A 640 -5.81 21.68 17.27
CA MET A 640 -6.83 21.57 18.32
C MET A 640 -6.82 20.22 19.03
N PHE A 641 -6.44 19.12 18.36
CA PHE A 641 -6.22 17.84 19.04
C PHE A 641 -4.98 17.84 19.92
N LEU A 642 -3.87 18.43 19.45
CA LEU A 642 -2.67 18.61 20.27
C LEU A 642 -3.01 19.53 21.46
N PHE A 643 -3.60 20.70 21.21
CA PHE A 643 -4.10 21.67 22.21
C PHE A 643 -4.84 20.99 23.38
N CYS A 644 -5.78 20.11 23.08
CA CYS A 644 -6.65 19.46 24.07
C CYS A 644 -5.99 18.28 24.81
N PHE A 645 -4.86 17.75 24.35
CA PHE A 645 -4.25 16.51 24.87
C PHE A 645 -2.79 16.66 25.33
N TRP A 646 -2.15 17.79 25.02
CA TRP A 646 -0.96 18.30 25.72
C TRP A 646 -0.98 18.14 27.25
N PRO A 647 -2.11 18.35 27.96
CA PRO A 647 -2.30 17.86 29.33
C PRO A 647 -1.77 16.45 29.55
N SER A 648 -2.45 15.42 29.02
CA SER A 648 -2.13 14.01 29.23
C SER A 648 -0.71 13.64 28.80
N PHE A 649 -0.14 14.37 27.82
CA PHE A 649 1.25 14.25 27.41
C PHE A 649 2.24 14.64 28.51
N ASN A 650 2.16 15.88 29.04
CA ASN A 650 3.17 16.45 29.96
C ASN A 650 3.26 15.77 31.35
N ALA A 651 2.46 14.71 31.58
CA ALA A 651 2.21 14.18 32.92
C ALA A 651 1.84 12.70 32.99
N GLY A 652 1.65 12.00 31.85
CA GLY A 652 1.36 10.56 31.85
C GLY A 652 2.44 9.71 32.55
N THR A 653 3.66 10.23 32.62
CA THR A 653 4.81 9.72 33.38
C THR A 653 4.68 9.91 34.90
N ALA A 654 4.18 11.07 35.33
CA ALA A 654 4.22 11.57 36.71
C ALA A 654 3.21 10.86 37.63
N SER A 655 3.16 11.22 38.93
CA SER A 655 2.15 10.70 39.87
C SER A 655 1.71 11.66 40.99
N GLY A 656 0.62 11.31 41.68
CA GLY A 656 0.25 11.89 42.98
C GLY A 656 -0.14 13.37 42.94
N VAL A 657 0.77 14.23 43.41
CA VAL A 657 0.59 15.70 43.45
C VAL A 657 1.49 16.39 42.42
N GLU A 658 2.67 15.83 42.12
CA GLU A 658 3.54 16.27 41.03
C GLU A 658 2.78 16.26 39.70
N ARG A 659 2.01 15.20 39.43
CA ARG A 659 1.17 15.11 38.25
C ARG A 659 0.07 16.19 38.24
N LEU A 660 -0.52 16.50 39.40
CA LEU A 660 -1.51 17.58 39.52
C LEU A 660 -0.86 18.96 39.29
N HIS A 661 0.44 19.13 39.56
CA HIS A 661 1.19 20.30 39.10
C HIS A 661 1.49 20.22 37.60
N ALA A 662 1.82 19.06 37.04
CA ALA A 662 2.04 18.94 35.59
C ALA A 662 0.82 19.43 34.82
N ILE A 663 -0.38 18.95 35.18
CA ILE A 663 -1.66 19.37 34.60
C ILE A 663 -2.35 20.44 35.48
N THR A 664 -1.57 21.33 36.13
CA THR A 664 -2.03 22.68 36.56
C THR A 664 -1.02 23.82 36.37
N ASN A 665 0.28 23.58 36.17
CA ASN A 665 1.20 24.56 35.59
C ASN A 665 1.08 24.58 34.08
N THR A 666 0.84 23.40 33.51
CA THR A 666 0.37 23.32 32.13
C THR A 666 -1.00 24.02 32.00
N TYR A 667 -1.78 24.35 33.08
CA TYR A 667 -3.02 25.20 33.07
C TYR A 667 -2.97 26.49 32.24
N VAL A 668 -1.76 26.95 31.96
CA VAL A 668 -1.43 28.23 31.36
C VAL A 668 -0.34 28.11 30.28
N SER A 669 -0.23 26.95 29.54
CA SER A 669 0.81 26.71 28.46
C SER A 669 0.63 26.00 26.99
N ILE A 670 -0.15 26.01 25.83
CA ILE A 670 -1.40 26.23 24.92
C ILE A 670 -2.33 27.54 24.59
N CYS A 671 -3.41 27.93 25.32
CA CYS A 671 -4.31 29.11 25.36
C CYS A 671 -3.87 30.45 26.07
N ALA A 672 -3.22 30.48 27.25
CA ALA A 672 -2.98 31.73 28.04
C ALA A 672 -2.08 32.74 27.34
N SER A 673 -0.97 32.28 26.80
CA SER A 673 -0.15 33.02 25.89
C SER A 673 -0.62 32.85 24.44
N VAL A 674 -1.72 32.12 24.15
CA VAL A 674 -2.53 32.28 22.92
C VAL A 674 -3.31 33.59 22.97
N ILE A 675 -3.10 34.38 24.02
CA ILE A 675 -3.21 35.83 23.98
C ILE A 675 -2.02 36.42 23.19
N GLY A 676 -0.75 36.10 23.52
CA GLY A 676 0.43 36.24 22.62
C GLY A 676 0.12 35.84 21.14
N ALA A 677 -0.59 34.71 20.98
CA ALA A 677 -1.57 34.37 19.93
C ALA A 677 -2.13 35.51 19.07
N PHE A 678 -3.08 36.27 19.60
CA PHE A 678 -3.69 37.41 18.90
C PHE A 678 -2.86 38.70 19.04
N LEU A 679 -1.86 38.72 19.92
CA LEU A 679 -0.94 39.84 20.12
C LEU A 679 0.20 39.82 19.10
N MET A 680 1.31 39.15 19.37
CA MET A 680 2.55 39.26 18.60
C MET A 680 2.35 38.78 17.14
N SER A 681 1.45 37.82 16.89
CA SER A 681 0.93 37.49 15.55
C SER A 681 0.39 38.72 14.80
N THR A 682 -0.45 39.53 15.43
CA THR A 682 -0.98 40.76 14.80
C THR A 682 0.01 41.92 14.83
N VAL A 683 0.83 42.07 15.88
CA VAL A 683 1.80 43.18 16.01
C VAL A 683 2.65 43.28 14.76
N VAL A 684 3.37 42.21 14.43
CA VAL A 684 4.47 42.32 13.47
C VAL A 684 3.95 42.11 12.03
N ARG A 685 2.86 41.34 11.80
CA ARG A 685 2.07 41.38 10.53
C ARG A 685 1.20 42.63 10.35
N LYS A 686 1.26 43.62 11.27
CA LYS A 686 0.53 44.90 11.18
C LYS A 686 -1.00 44.74 11.10
N GLY A 687 -1.57 44.03 12.08
CA GLY A 687 -3.02 43.87 12.28
C GLY A 687 -3.65 42.66 11.59
N LYS A 688 -2.87 41.64 11.18
CA LYS A 688 -3.38 40.42 10.53
C LYS A 688 -2.85 39.15 11.21
N LEU A 689 -3.65 38.09 11.16
CA LEU A 689 -3.29 36.73 11.58
C LEU A 689 -2.88 35.89 10.37
N ASP A 690 -2.22 34.76 10.63
CA ASP A 690 -1.82 33.75 9.64
C ASP A 690 -1.77 32.40 10.32
N MET A 691 -2.20 31.38 9.60
CA MET A 691 -2.50 30.10 10.22
C MET A 691 -1.24 29.32 10.58
N ILE A 692 -0.10 29.51 9.91
CA ILE A 692 1.14 28.77 10.25
C ILE A 692 1.56 29.02 11.70
N HIS A 693 1.45 30.27 12.15
CA HIS A 693 1.75 30.70 13.52
C HIS A 693 0.66 30.22 14.48
N ILE A 694 -0.61 30.35 14.09
CA ILE A 694 -1.77 29.90 14.87
C ILE A 694 -1.94 28.35 14.88
N GLN A 695 -1.16 27.61 14.09
CA GLN A 695 -1.19 26.14 13.99
C GLN A 695 -0.09 25.45 14.80
N ASN A 696 1.18 25.81 14.53
CA ASN A 696 2.33 25.08 15.04
C ASN A 696 2.74 25.64 16.40
N SER A 697 3.01 26.93 16.43
CA SER A 697 3.60 27.55 17.59
C SER A 697 2.56 27.78 18.70
N THR A 698 1.26 27.65 18.42
CA THR A 698 0.16 27.44 19.39
C THR A 698 0.30 26.21 20.30
N LEU A 699 1.41 25.48 20.15
CA LEU A 699 1.79 24.32 20.93
C LEU A 699 3.12 24.52 21.71
N ALA A 700 3.89 25.58 21.43
CA ALA A 700 5.29 25.73 21.82
C ALA A 700 5.59 25.78 23.34
N GLY A 701 4.60 26.13 24.15
CA GLY A 701 4.73 26.26 25.60
C GLY A 701 4.48 24.96 26.35
N GLY A 702 3.82 23.99 25.70
CA GLY A 702 3.70 22.63 26.23
C GLY A 702 5.09 21.99 26.28
N VAL A 703 5.81 22.15 25.17
CA VAL A 703 7.26 21.92 25.07
C VAL A 703 8.02 22.73 26.13
N ALA A 704 7.81 24.04 26.24
CA ALA A 704 8.63 24.89 27.12
C ALA A 704 8.43 24.61 28.63
N VAL A 705 7.25 24.15 29.05
CA VAL A 705 6.95 23.85 30.46
C VAL A 705 7.24 22.39 30.84
N GLY A 706 7.26 21.45 29.89
CA GLY A 706 7.29 19.99 30.14
C GLY A 706 8.28 19.51 31.22
N THR A 707 9.56 19.88 31.14
CA THR A 707 10.60 19.51 32.15
C THR A 707 10.23 19.98 33.56
N VAL A 708 9.64 21.17 33.68
CA VAL A 708 9.29 21.80 34.97
C VAL A 708 7.82 21.62 35.36
N ALA A 709 7.01 20.96 34.52
CA ALA A 709 5.56 20.90 34.68
C ALA A 709 5.18 20.29 36.04
N THR A 710 5.85 19.20 36.44
CA THR A 710 5.65 18.52 37.73
C THR A 710 6.05 19.31 38.97
N SER A 711 6.85 20.37 38.81
CA SER A 711 7.40 21.17 39.90
C SER A 711 6.43 22.26 40.35
N ASN A 712 6.42 22.61 41.63
CA ASN A 712 5.60 23.72 42.13
C ASN A 712 6.23 25.09 41.80
N ILE A 713 6.23 25.46 40.51
CA ILE A 713 6.75 26.74 39.99
C ILE A 713 5.78 27.90 40.19
N GLY A 714 4.49 27.61 40.41
CA GLY A 714 3.42 28.58 40.53
C GLY A 714 2.89 29.07 39.18
N LEU A 715 1.57 29.21 39.08
CA LEU A 715 0.85 29.54 37.83
C LEU A 715 1.37 30.80 37.12
N HIS A 716 1.83 31.80 37.87
CA HIS A 716 2.36 33.05 37.30
C HIS A 716 3.70 32.84 36.58
N CYS A 717 4.57 31.95 37.06
CA CYS A 717 5.82 31.59 36.38
C CYS A 717 5.52 30.87 35.07
N ALA A 718 4.60 29.90 35.08
CA ALA A 718 4.14 29.20 33.89
C ALA A 718 3.58 30.19 32.84
N MET A 719 2.66 31.08 33.25
CA MET A 719 2.14 32.13 32.36
C MET A 719 3.25 32.98 31.72
N ILE A 720 4.23 33.44 32.50
CA ILE A 720 5.28 34.34 32.00
C ILE A 720 6.23 33.59 31.05
N ILE A 721 6.75 32.43 31.46
CA ILE A 721 7.66 31.60 30.66
C ILE A 721 6.99 31.27 29.32
N CYS A 722 5.73 30.84 29.35
CA CYS A 722 5.02 30.44 28.13
C CYS A 722 4.59 31.63 27.26
N THR A 723 4.34 32.81 27.84
CA THR A 723 4.16 34.06 27.06
C THR A 723 5.41 34.41 26.28
N LEU A 724 6.60 34.14 26.82
CA LEU A 724 7.86 34.34 26.10
C LEU A 724 8.21 33.18 25.16
N ALA A 725 7.87 31.93 25.50
CA ALA A 725 8.03 30.78 24.59
C ALA A 725 7.06 30.80 23.40
N GLY A 726 6.07 31.69 23.45
CA GLY A 726 5.19 31.97 22.34
C GLY A 726 5.68 33.10 21.42
N MET A 727 6.19 34.19 21.99
CA MET A 727 6.49 35.44 21.26
C MET A 727 7.74 35.40 20.37
#